data_AF-A0A2J7RNS8-F1
#
_entry.id   AF-A0A2J7RNS8-F1
#
_cell.length_a   1.000
_cell.length_b   1.000
_cell.length_c   1.000
_cell.angle_alpha   90.00
_cell.angle_beta   90.00
_cell.angle_gamma   90.00
#
_symmetry.space_group_name_H-M   'P 1'
#
loop_
_entity.id
_entity.type
_entity.pdbx_description
1 polymer ?
#
loop_
_entity_poly.entity_id
_entity_poly.type
_entity_poly.pdbx_seq_one_letter_code
_entity_poly.pdbx_strand_id
1 'polypeptide(L)'
;MVTLREKQIGALKQMLNLNQPQTKTLAGEPVWKILIYDRCGQDIISPLVSIKELRELGVTLHVQLHSDRDPIPDVPAVYFCLPTEENLGRIGQDLQNNLYDTYHLNFISPISRQRLEDLAAAALQANCVSQIQKVFDQYLNFISLEDDMFILKHQNSEAISYYAINRGEIKDTEMETIMDTIVDSLFSVFATLGTVPVIRSPRGNAAEMVAEKLDKKLRENLRDTRNSLFLMDAASQSGGHFNFQRPVLIVLDRNVDMATPLHHTWTYQALAHDVLDLTLNRVVVEENVGRSPAGGAKMKTRACDLDSRDRFWMAHKGSPFPTVAEAIQEELEQYRSSEEEVKRLKASMGIDNESDAAFSMVTDNTARLTSAVNSLPQLLDKKRLIDMHTTVASAILNYIKSRRLDTLFEFEEKVMSKAANLDRSIMELLTDSDAGNPEDKMRLFLIFYICSHSVSKDELDRYATALQNAGCDLQPLSYIKRWKAYAKMAASSNQYVGGGTKTVGMFSKLVSQGSSFVMEGVKNLVIKRHNLPVTRIVDEIMEMKTSQETEDYRYFDPKQLRVTDSSQIPRNRTPFQEAIVFMVGGGNYIEYQNLVDYTKGKAGGPTSKRVIYGASTLNNAKQFLQQLSLLGQELQ
;
A
#
# COMPACT_ATOMS: atom_id res chain seq x y z
N MET A 1 -4.00 11.89 -16.29
CA MET A 1 -2.81 12.32 -15.51
C MET A 1 -2.03 11.06 -15.20
N VAL A 2 -0.71 11.04 -15.38
CA VAL A 2 0.10 9.83 -15.14
C VAL A 2 0.22 9.60 -13.63
N THR A 3 -0.04 8.37 -13.18
CA THR A 3 -0.05 8.00 -11.75
C THR A 3 1.38 7.92 -11.18
N LEU A 4 1.54 7.96 -9.86
CA LEU A 4 2.89 7.77 -9.26
C LEU A 4 3.43 6.38 -9.63
N ARG A 5 2.59 5.36 -9.55
CA ARG A 5 2.91 3.98 -9.92
C ARG A 5 3.39 3.87 -11.37
N GLU A 6 2.69 4.52 -12.30
CA GLU A 6 3.08 4.52 -13.73
C GLU A 6 4.45 5.16 -13.95
N LYS A 7 4.76 6.27 -13.27
CA LYS A 7 6.09 6.90 -13.34
C LYS A 7 7.18 5.97 -12.79
N GLN A 8 6.92 5.30 -11.66
CA GLN A 8 7.86 4.33 -11.08
C GLN A 8 8.09 3.13 -12.00
N ILE A 9 7.02 2.56 -12.58
CA ILE A 9 7.11 1.49 -13.58
C ILE A 9 7.92 1.95 -14.80
N GLY A 10 7.71 3.19 -15.25
CA GLY A 10 8.48 3.77 -16.36
C GLY A 10 9.99 3.81 -16.07
N ALA A 11 10.38 4.25 -14.87
CA ALA A 11 11.78 4.27 -14.44
C ALA A 11 12.38 2.86 -14.37
N LEU A 12 11.66 1.89 -13.78
CA LEU A 12 12.10 0.49 -13.74
C LEU A 12 12.24 -0.12 -15.13
N LYS A 13 11.30 0.15 -16.03
CA LYS A 13 11.35 -0.32 -17.42
C LYS A 13 12.53 0.29 -18.18
N GLN A 14 12.86 1.56 -17.94
CA GLN A 14 14.06 2.19 -18.49
C GLN A 14 15.33 1.57 -17.94
N MET A 15 15.40 1.31 -16.62
CA MET A 15 16.52 0.62 -15.99
C MET A 15 16.73 -0.78 -16.59
N LEU A 16 15.66 -1.57 -16.69
CA LEU A 16 15.70 -2.91 -17.31
C LEU A 16 16.06 -2.84 -18.79
N ASN A 17 15.81 -1.72 -19.46
CA ASN A 17 16.28 -1.45 -20.82
C ASN A 17 17.73 -0.92 -20.85
N LEU A 18 18.59 -1.36 -19.93
CA LEU A 18 20.00 -0.95 -19.81
C LEU A 18 20.17 0.58 -19.74
N ASN A 19 19.21 1.25 -19.10
CA ASN A 19 19.09 2.72 -18.98
C ASN A 19 18.91 3.46 -20.32
N GLN A 20 18.59 2.76 -21.40
CA GLN A 20 18.32 3.38 -22.70
C GLN A 20 16.84 3.82 -22.79
N PRO A 21 16.54 4.96 -23.45
CA PRO A 21 15.17 5.39 -23.68
C PRO A 21 14.38 4.32 -24.44
N GLN A 22 13.14 4.06 -24.04
CA GLN A 22 12.26 3.17 -24.79
C GLN A 22 11.75 3.89 -26.05
N THR A 23 12.27 3.53 -27.22
CA THR A 23 11.77 4.05 -28.50
C THR A 23 10.47 3.35 -28.88
N LYS A 24 9.39 4.12 -29.12
CA LYS A 24 8.07 3.59 -29.56
C LYS A 24 8.08 3.00 -30.98
N THR A 25 9.16 3.21 -31.73
CA THR A 25 9.29 2.84 -33.14
C THR A 25 10.28 1.69 -33.28
N LEU A 26 9.75 0.57 -33.78
CA LEU A 26 10.39 -0.74 -33.98
C LEU A 26 10.77 -1.43 -32.66
N ALA A 27 10.03 -2.50 -32.35
CA ALA A 27 10.41 -3.48 -31.33
C ALA A 27 11.74 -4.14 -31.77
N GLY A 28 12.86 -3.53 -31.41
CA GLY A 28 14.15 -4.21 -31.44
C GLY A 28 14.05 -5.44 -30.54
N GLU A 29 14.66 -6.55 -30.96
CA GLU A 29 14.73 -7.74 -30.12
C GLU A 29 15.36 -7.35 -28.76
N PRO A 30 14.71 -7.69 -27.63
CA PRO A 30 15.21 -7.30 -26.33
C PRO A 30 16.55 -8.00 -26.08
N VAL A 31 17.53 -7.25 -25.59
CA VAL A 31 18.80 -7.83 -25.14
C VAL A 31 18.51 -8.73 -23.93
N TRP A 32 18.80 -10.02 -24.08
CA TRP A 32 18.69 -11.00 -23.00
C TRP A 32 19.67 -10.67 -21.88
N LYS A 33 19.17 -10.65 -20.65
CA LYS A 33 19.95 -10.26 -19.46
C LYS A 33 19.44 -10.95 -18.20
N ILE A 34 20.27 -10.90 -17.17
CA ILE A 34 19.98 -11.40 -15.84
C ILE A 34 19.68 -10.20 -14.94
N LEU A 35 18.64 -10.30 -14.12
CA LEU A 35 18.32 -9.32 -13.08
C LEU A 35 18.82 -9.82 -11.73
N ILE A 36 19.69 -9.04 -11.10
CA ILE A 36 20.18 -9.28 -9.74
C ILE A 36 19.60 -8.19 -8.86
N TYR A 37 18.94 -8.55 -7.76
CA TYR A 37 18.47 -7.57 -6.79
C TYR A 37 18.75 -8.03 -5.36
N ASP A 38 18.82 -7.09 -4.44
CA ASP A 38 18.73 -7.40 -3.01
C ASP A 38 17.25 -7.52 -2.58
N ARG A 39 17.01 -7.70 -1.29
CA ARG A 39 15.63 -7.78 -0.76
C ARG A 39 14.85 -6.49 -1.00
N CYS A 40 15.49 -5.32 -0.86
CA CYS A 40 14.83 -4.04 -1.09
C CYS A 40 14.43 -3.87 -2.57
N GLY A 41 15.31 -4.23 -3.50
CA GLY A 41 15.02 -4.22 -4.92
C GLY A 41 13.90 -5.19 -5.30
N GLN A 42 13.84 -6.36 -4.64
CA GLN A 42 12.73 -7.29 -4.79
C GLN A 42 11.40 -6.66 -4.34
N ASP A 43 11.35 -6.08 -3.14
CA ASP A 43 10.14 -5.45 -2.59
C ASP A 43 9.58 -4.33 -3.49
N ILE A 44 10.47 -3.59 -4.17
CA ILE A 44 10.10 -2.51 -5.09
C ILE A 44 9.57 -3.07 -6.41
N ILE A 45 10.25 -4.06 -7.00
CA ILE A 45 9.88 -4.58 -8.34
C ILE A 45 8.63 -5.47 -8.27
N SER A 46 8.49 -6.31 -7.24
CA SER A 46 7.45 -7.36 -7.23
C SER A 46 6.01 -6.87 -7.35
N PRO A 47 5.56 -5.77 -6.71
CA PRO A 47 4.19 -5.28 -6.90
C PRO A 47 3.99 -4.52 -8.22
N LEU A 48 5.07 -4.20 -8.96
CA LEU A 48 5.05 -3.30 -10.11
C LEU A 48 5.23 -4.01 -11.45
N VAL A 49 6.04 -5.06 -11.51
CA VAL A 49 6.41 -5.75 -12.75
C VAL A 49 6.24 -7.26 -12.56
N SER A 50 5.39 -7.88 -13.37
CA SER A 50 5.20 -9.34 -13.35
C SER A 50 6.39 -10.08 -13.95
N ILE A 51 6.48 -11.37 -13.62
CA ILE A 51 7.41 -12.30 -14.28
C ILE A 51 7.19 -12.31 -15.80
N LYS A 52 5.94 -12.21 -16.27
CA LYS A 52 5.64 -12.13 -17.70
C LYS A 52 6.27 -10.87 -18.33
N GLU A 53 6.08 -9.71 -17.71
CA GLU A 53 6.66 -8.45 -18.19
C GLU A 53 8.19 -8.43 -18.10
N LEU A 54 8.78 -9.01 -17.04
CA LEU A 54 10.23 -9.18 -16.96
C LEU A 54 10.78 -9.96 -18.16
N ARG A 55 10.12 -11.06 -18.53
CA ARG A 55 10.49 -11.85 -19.72
C ARG A 55 10.32 -11.06 -21.02
N GLU A 56 9.23 -10.31 -21.16
CA GLU A 56 9.00 -9.42 -22.31
C GLU A 56 10.07 -8.31 -22.42
N LEU A 57 10.66 -7.90 -21.30
CA LEU A 57 11.76 -6.92 -21.24
C LEU A 57 13.15 -7.56 -21.44
N GLY A 58 13.23 -8.85 -21.74
CA GLY A 58 14.48 -9.59 -21.96
C GLY A 58 15.14 -10.14 -20.70
N VAL A 59 14.47 -10.13 -19.54
CA VAL A 59 15.01 -10.75 -18.33
C VAL A 59 14.74 -12.24 -18.35
N THR A 60 15.79 -13.05 -18.58
CA THR A 60 15.69 -14.52 -18.67
C THR A 60 15.73 -15.17 -17.29
N LEU A 61 16.51 -14.60 -16.37
CA LEU A 61 16.71 -15.07 -15.02
C LEU A 61 16.71 -13.88 -14.05
N HIS A 62 16.07 -14.04 -12.90
CA HIS A 62 16.15 -13.08 -11.79
C HIS A 62 16.55 -13.80 -10.50
N VAL A 63 17.53 -13.25 -9.78
CA VAL A 63 18.13 -13.89 -8.61
C VAL A 63 18.45 -12.88 -7.52
N GLN A 64 18.51 -13.37 -6.27
CA GLN A 64 18.93 -12.58 -5.12
C GLN A 64 20.43 -12.32 -5.16
N LEU A 65 20.86 -11.12 -4.75
CA LEU A 65 22.27 -10.72 -4.71
C LEU A 65 23.10 -11.64 -3.80
N HIS A 66 22.50 -12.02 -2.68
CA HIS A 66 23.16 -12.83 -1.64
C HIS A 66 22.95 -14.33 -1.79
N SER A 67 22.37 -14.80 -2.90
CA SER A 67 22.33 -16.24 -3.19
C SER A 67 23.61 -16.71 -3.87
N ASP A 68 23.88 -18.01 -3.76
CA ASP A 68 24.89 -18.66 -4.59
C ASP A 68 24.40 -18.69 -6.04
N ARG A 69 25.28 -18.32 -6.97
CA ARG A 69 24.96 -18.13 -8.38
C ARG A 69 26.08 -18.71 -9.23
N ASP A 70 25.70 -19.50 -10.22
CA ASP A 70 26.64 -20.05 -11.19
C ASP A 70 27.08 -18.97 -12.21
N PRO A 71 28.32 -19.00 -12.70
CA PRO A 71 28.78 -18.09 -13.74
C PRO A 71 27.98 -18.26 -15.05
N ILE A 72 27.56 -17.14 -15.63
CA ILE A 72 26.92 -17.04 -16.95
C ILE A 72 27.66 -15.95 -17.75
N PRO A 73 28.90 -16.23 -18.21
CA PRO A 73 29.84 -15.21 -18.69
C PRO A 73 29.46 -14.55 -20.02
N ASP A 74 28.49 -15.08 -20.76
CA ASP A 74 28.06 -14.55 -22.07
C ASP A 74 26.80 -13.67 -21.98
N VAL A 75 26.31 -13.38 -20.77
CA VAL A 75 25.03 -12.68 -20.56
C VAL A 75 25.22 -11.41 -19.72
N PRO A 76 24.71 -10.25 -20.17
CA PRO A 76 24.68 -9.02 -19.37
C PRO A 76 23.87 -9.16 -18.07
N ALA A 77 24.34 -8.47 -17.03
CA ALA A 77 23.72 -8.47 -15.71
C ALA A 77 23.29 -7.06 -15.29
N VAL A 78 22.01 -6.91 -14.92
CA VAL A 78 21.44 -5.69 -14.35
C VAL A 78 21.30 -5.87 -12.85
N TYR A 79 22.06 -5.07 -12.09
CA TYR A 79 21.99 -5.04 -10.64
C TYR A 79 21.05 -3.93 -10.19
N PHE A 80 20.08 -4.25 -9.33
CA PHE A 80 19.16 -3.31 -8.70
C PHE A 80 19.16 -3.52 -7.18
N CYS A 81 19.96 -2.73 -6.46
CA CYS A 81 20.18 -2.94 -5.03
C CYS A 81 20.50 -1.63 -4.29
N LEU A 82 20.45 -1.65 -2.96
CA LEU A 82 20.93 -0.53 -2.15
C LEU A 82 22.48 -0.47 -2.20
N PRO A 83 23.09 0.72 -2.16
CA PRO A 83 24.55 0.86 -2.13
C PRO A 83 25.11 0.63 -0.71
N THR A 84 24.78 -0.51 -0.08
CA THR A 84 25.30 -0.91 1.24
C THR A 84 26.69 -1.54 1.12
N GLU A 85 27.47 -1.52 2.19
CA GLU A 85 28.80 -2.16 2.21
C GLU A 85 28.70 -3.66 1.93
N GLU A 86 27.69 -4.33 2.47
CA GLU A 86 27.41 -5.75 2.23
C GLU A 86 27.14 -6.01 0.75
N ASN A 87 26.27 -5.22 0.10
CA ASN A 87 25.94 -5.38 -1.31
C ASN A 87 27.14 -5.08 -2.21
N LEU A 88 27.90 -4.02 -1.91
CA LEU A 88 29.10 -3.66 -2.68
C LEU A 88 30.20 -4.71 -2.54
N GLY A 89 30.37 -5.29 -1.34
CA GLY A 89 31.26 -6.42 -1.13
C GLY A 89 30.88 -7.64 -1.96
N ARG A 90 29.58 -7.97 -2.02
CA ARG A 90 29.08 -9.08 -2.85
C ARG A 90 29.27 -8.81 -4.35
N ILE A 91 28.98 -7.58 -4.82
CA ILE A 91 29.25 -7.18 -6.21
C ILE A 91 30.75 -7.30 -6.50
N GLY A 92 31.63 -6.88 -5.59
CA GLY A 92 33.08 -7.04 -5.74
C GLY A 92 33.52 -8.50 -5.93
N GLN A 93 32.90 -9.44 -5.22
CA GLN A 93 33.14 -10.87 -5.43
C GLN A 93 32.64 -11.36 -6.80
N ASP A 94 31.48 -10.89 -7.25
CA ASP A 94 30.92 -11.24 -8.56
C ASP A 94 31.81 -10.74 -9.72
N LEU A 95 32.46 -9.59 -9.52
CA LEU A 95 33.46 -9.04 -10.45
C LEU A 95 34.73 -9.89 -10.47
N GLN A 96 35.27 -10.27 -9.30
CA GLN A 96 36.47 -11.13 -9.19
C GLN A 96 36.25 -12.50 -9.85
N ASN A 97 35.05 -13.06 -9.70
CA ASN A 97 34.69 -14.36 -10.24
C ASN A 97 34.26 -14.32 -11.72
N ASN A 98 34.20 -13.14 -12.35
CA ASN A 98 33.75 -12.94 -13.74
C ASN A 98 32.41 -13.67 -14.03
N LEU A 99 31.42 -13.48 -13.16
CA LEU A 99 30.15 -14.19 -13.28
C LEU A 99 29.36 -13.85 -14.54
N TYR A 100 29.54 -12.67 -15.12
CA TYR A 100 28.72 -12.14 -16.21
C TYR A 100 29.57 -11.41 -17.27
N ASP A 101 29.02 -11.24 -18.48
CA ASP A 101 29.71 -10.54 -19.58
C ASP A 101 29.92 -9.05 -19.26
N THR A 102 28.83 -8.39 -18.87
CA THR A 102 28.81 -6.95 -18.57
C THR A 102 27.92 -6.65 -17.36
N TYR A 103 28.28 -5.60 -16.63
CA TYR A 103 27.67 -5.21 -15.36
C TYR A 103 27.01 -3.83 -15.49
N HIS A 104 25.69 -3.79 -15.29
CA HIS A 104 24.88 -2.58 -15.24
C HIS A 104 24.43 -2.33 -13.81
N LEU A 105 25.14 -1.45 -13.10
CA LEU A 105 24.94 -1.20 -11.68
C LEU A 105 23.90 -0.08 -11.47
N ASN A 106 22.76 -0.43 -10.91
CA ASN A 106 21.67 0.52 -10.63
C ASN A 106 21.39 0.52 -9.12
N PHE A 107 21.75 1.62 -8.46
CA PHE A 107 21.54 1.78 -7.04
C PHE A 107 20.17 2.41 -6.76
N ILE A 108 19.43 1.81 -5.82
CA ILE A 108 18.09 2.24 -5.42
C ILE A 108 18.10 3.67 -4.86
N SER A 109 19.14 3.98 -4.07
CA SER A 109 19.44 5.29 -3.50
C SER A 109 20.82 5.76 -3.96
N PRO A 110 21.12 7.09 -3.87
CA PRO A 110 22.42 7.60 -4.29
C PRO A 110 23.62 6.94 -3.61
N ILE A 111 24.62 6.54 -4.39
CA ILE A 111 25.89 6.03 -3.85
C ILE A 111 26.79 7.18 -3.38
N SER A 112 27.37 7.05 -2.18
CA SER A 112 28.35 8.01 -1.68
C SER A 112 29.64 7.97 -2.50
N ARG A 113 30.36 9.09 -2.60
CA ARG A 113 31.64 9.17 -3.29
C ARG A 113 32.66 8.12 -2.82
N GLN A 114 32.81 7.94 -1.51
CA GLN A 114 33.72 6.93 -0.95
C GLN A 114 33.40 5.53 -1.46
N ARG A 115 32.14 5.09 -1.33
CA ARG A 115 31.68 3.78 -1.80
C ARG A 115 31.86 3.58 -3.31
N LEU A 116 31.72 4.65 -4.11
CA LEU A 116 31.99 4.60 -5.54
C LEU A 116 33.48 4.41 -5.85
N GLU A 117 34.36 5.09 -5.10
CA GLU A 117 35.82 4.91 -5.20
C GLU A 117 36.24 3.50 -4.77
N ASP A 118 35.62 2.95 -3.72
CA ASP A 118 35.86 1.56 -3.27
C ASP A 118 35.45 0.52 -4.33
N LEU A 119 34.28 0.71 -4.96
CA LEU A 119 33.79 -0.13 -6.05
C LEU A 119 34.73 -0.06 -7.28
N ALA A 120 35.21 1.13 -7.62
CA ALA A 120 36.17 1.31 -8.70
C ALA A 120 37.50 0.60 -8.41
N ALA A 121 37.99 0.65 -7.16
CA ALA A 121 39.17 -0.07 -6.74
C ALA A 121 38.99 -1.60 -6.83
N ALA A 122 37.83 -2.12 -6.41
CA ALA A 122 37.51 -3.53 -6.53
C ALA A 122 37.48 -3.99 -8.00
N ALA A 123 36.90 -3.18 -8.89
CA ALA A 123 36.86 -3.46 -10.32
C ALA A 123 38.25 -3.47 -10.99
N LEU A 124 39.15 -2.56 -10.56
CA LEU A 124 40.54 -2.53 -11.01
C LEU A 124 41.30 -3.78 -10.57
N GLN A 125 41.12 -4.22 -9.32
CA GLN A 125 41.76 -5.42 -8.79
C GLN A 125 41.25 -6.70 -9.50
N ALA A 126 39.97 -6.74 -9.84
CA ALA A 126 39.37 -7.84 -10.60
C ALA A 126 39.68 -7.81 -12.10
N ASN A 127 40.35 -6.76 -12.61
CA ASN A 127 40.61 -6.53 -14.04
C ASN A 127 39.34 -6.55 -14.92
N CYS A 128 38.22 -6.04 -14.39
CA CYS A 128 36.90 -6.08 -15.02
C CYS A 128 36.35 -4.68 -15.36
N VAL A 129 37.20 -3.63 -15.33
CA VAL A 129 36.78 -2.23 -15.53
C VAL A 129 36.04 -2.04 -16.86
N SER A 130 36.47 -2.71 -17.93
CA SER A 130 35.82 -2.64 -19.25
C SER A 130 34.45 -3.32 -19.32
N GLN A 131 34.12 -4.18 -18.35
CA GLN A 131 32.84 -4.89 -18.27
C GLN A 131 31.78 -4.07 -17.53
N ILE A 132 32.16 -3.08 -16.72
CA ILE A 132 31.21 -2.18 -16.03
C ILE A 132 30.72 -1.13 -17.03
N GLN A 133 29.51 -1.33 -17.56
CA GLN A 133 28.96 -0.49 -18.64
C GLN A 133 28.32 0.80 -18.13
N LYS A 134 27.61 0.72 -17.00
CA LYS A 134 26.86 1.84 -16.43
C LYS A 134 26.80 1.74 -14.91
N VAL A 135 26.83 2.90 -14.27
CA VAL A 135 26.53 3.08 -12.84
C VAL A 135 25.50 4.20 -12.74
N PHE A 136 24.34 3.93 -12.14
CA PHE A 136 23.24 4.89 -12.01
C PHE A 136 22.67 4.91 -10.60
N ASP A 137 22.33 6.11 -10.14
CA ASP A 137 21.43 6.32 -9.01
C ASP A 137 20.00 6.43 -9.54
N GLN A 138 19.13 5.49 -9.18
CA GLN A 138 17.77 5.38 -9.74
C GLN A 138 16.74 6.26 -9.03
N TYR A 139 16.97 6.64 -7.76
CA TYR A 139 15.99 7.36 -6.94
C TYR A 139 14.63 6.64 -6.84
N LEU A 140 14.66 5.33 -6.60
CA LEU A 140 13.47 4.47 -6.52
C LEU A 140 13.26 3.88 -5.12
N ASN A 141 13.74 4.57 -4.08
CA ASN A 141 13.71 4.09 -2.69
C ASN A 141 12.33 4.22 -2.02
N PHE A 142 11.29 3.66 -2.65
CA PHE A 142 9.91 3.57 -2.16
C PHE A 142 9.15 2.49 -2.94
N ILE A 143 8.00 2.05 -2.44
CA ILE A 143 7.20 0.98 -3.06
C ILE A 143 5.80 1.51 -3.34
N SER A 144 5.40 1.60 -4.61
CA SER A 144 4.01 1.89 -4.99
C SER A 144 3.15 0.64 -4.92
N LEU A 145 2.15 0.65 -4.05
CA LEU A 145 1.18 -0.44 -3.90
C LEU A 145 -0.09 -0.18 -4.73
N GLU A 146 -0.47 1.09 -4.84
CA GLU A 146 -1.59 1.57 -5.67
C GLU A 146 -1.12 2.68 -6.60
N ASP A 147 -1.99 3.09 -7.51
CA ASP A 147 -1.72 4.17 -8.48
C ASP A 147 -1.17 5.43 -7.79
N ASP A 148 -1.82 5.82 -6.69
CA ASP A 148 -1.50 7.00 -5.88
C ASP A 148 -1.30 6.63 -4.39
N MET A 149 -0.73 5.45 -4.12
CA MET A 149 -0.29 5.04 -2.77
C MET A 149 1.13 4.50 -2.78
N PHE A 150 1.95 4.92 -1.82
CA PHE A 150 3.30 4.38 -1.62
C PHE A 150 3.66 4.15 -0.16
N ILE A 151 4.65 3.29 0.07
CA ILE A 151 5.28 3.07 1.37
C ILE A 151 6.80 3.22 1.22
N LEU A 152 7.51 3.61 2.29
CA LEU A 152 8.96 3.77 2.19
C LEU A 152 9.71 2.45 2.36
N LYS A 153 9.22 1.59 3.26
CA LYS A 153 9.94 0.38 3.66
C LYS A 153 8.98 -0.75 3.98
N HIS A 154 9.28 -1.94 3.46
CA HIS A 154 8.59 -3.18 3.80
C HIS A 154 9.46 -4.05 4.70
N GLN A 155 10.60 -4.55 4.21
CA GLN A 155 11.56 -5.29 5.04
C GLN A 155 12.28 -4.36 6.02
N ASN A 156 12.44 -4.79 7.28
CA ASN A 156 13.00 -3.98 8.37
C ASN A 156 12.27 -2.64 8.56
N SER A 157 10.95 -2.62 8.31
CA SER A 157 10.06 -1.48 8.53
C SER A 157 10.05 -1.02 10.00
N GLU A 158 10.34 -1.93 10.93
CA GLU A 158 10.49 -1.62 12.37
C GLU A 158 11.56 -0.56 12.66
N ALA A 159 12.54 -0.36 11.77
CA ALA A 159 13.55 0.68 11.94
C ALA A 159 12.99 2.11 11.78
N ILE A 160 11.83 2.26 11.14
CA ILE A 160 11.16 3.56 10.91
C ILE A 160 9.70 3.54 11.39
N SER A 161 9.36 2.61 12.28
CA SER A 161 8.00 2.43 12.80
C SER A 161 7.64 3.48 13.85
N TYR A 162 6.37 3.51 14.27
CA TYR A 162 5.92 4.41 15.32
C TYR A 162 6.64 4.11 16.65
N TYR A 163 6.86 2.83 16.95
CA TYR A 163 7.67 2.42 18.11
C TYR A 163 9.09 3.00 18.05
N ALA A 164 9.80 2.84 16.93
CA ALA A 164 11.17 3.31 16.79
C ALA A 164 11.32 4.81 17.06
N ILE A 165 10.34 5.62 16.65
CA ILE A 165 10.37 7.08 16.78
C ILE A 165 9.95 7.54 18.21
N ASN A 166 9.20 6.72 18.96
CA ASN A 166 8.61 7.14 20.24
C ASN A 166 9.14 6.39 21.47
N ARG A 167 10.06 5.43 21.30
CA ARG A 167 10.68 4.70 22.41
C ARG A 167 11.51 5.63 23.30
N GLY A 168 11.50 5.40 24.61
CA GLY A 168 12.08 6.30 25.61
C GLY A 168 13.60 6.41 25.56
N GLU A 169 14.29 5.37 25.09
CA GLU A 169 15.77 5.31 25.03
C GLU A 169 16.36 5.79 23.70
N ILE A 170 15.56 6.35 22.79
CA ILE A 170 16.08 6.82 21.50
C ILE A 170 17.09 7.95 21.69
N LYS A 171 18.26 7.80 21.07
CA LYS A 171 19.29 8.85 21.03
C LYS A 171 19.00 9.84 19.91
N ASP A 172 19.35 11.10 20.09
CA ASP A 172 19.23 12.14 19.05
C ASP A 172 19.87 11.70 17.73
N THR A 173 21.05 11.09 17.76
CA THR A 173 21.73 10.60 16.54
C THR A 173 20.96 9.50 15.81
N GLU A 174 20.25 8.65 16.55
CA GLU A 174 19.42 7.59 15.97
C GLU A 174 18.14 8.17 15.39
N MET A 175 17.50 9.10 16.10
CA MET A 175 16.35 9.86 15.58
C MET A 175 16.73 10.55 14.26
N GLU A 176 17.86 11.24 14.22
CA GLU A 176 18.37 11.89 13.00
C GLU A 176 18.55 10.89 11.85
N THR A 177 19.09 9.70 12.13
CA THR A 177 19.28 8.63 11.13
C THR A 177 17.95 8.10 10.58
N ILE A 178 16.94 7.92 11.45
CA ILE A 178 15.58 7.52 11.07
C ILE A 178 14.96 8.59 10.17
N MET A 179 15.06 9.86 10.56
CA MET A 179 14.52 10.97 9.78
C MET A 179 15.22 11.12 8.43
N ASP A 180 16.54 10.97 8.37
CA ASP A 180 17.29 11.01 7.12
C ASP A 180 16.88 9.88 6.17
N THR A 181 16.64 8.68 6.71
CA THR A 181 16.12 7.54 5.93
C THR A 181 14.76 7.86 5.30
N ILE A 182 13.85 8.45 6.09
CA ILE A 182 12.51 8.85 5.61
C ILE A 182 12.62 9.93 4.53
N VAL A 183 13.47 10.94 4.77
CA VAL A 183 13.69 12.07 3.86
C VAL A 183 14.30 11.63 2.54
N ASP A 184 15.25 10.69 2.54
CA ASP A 184 15.89 10.15 1.33
C ASP A 184 14.88 9.41 0.44
N SER A 185 14.00 8.62 1.04
CA SER A 185 12.92 7.95 0.32
C SER A 185 11.87 8.94 -0.19
N LEU A 186 11.47 9.94 0.60
CA LEU A 186 10.56 11.00 0.12
C LEU A 186 11.17 11.81 -1.02
N PHE A 187 12.46 12.12 -0.95
CA PHE A 187 13.17 12.78 -2.03
C PHE A 187 13.11 11.92 -3.31
N SER A 188 13.25 10.60 -3.20
CA SER A 188 13.11 9.66 -4.32
C SER A 188 11.71 9.71 -4.96
N VAL A 189 10.65 9.83 -4.14
CA VAL A 189 9.27 10.03 -4.62
C VAL A 189 9.16 11.32 -5.44
N PHE A 190 9.69 12.44 -4.92
CA PHE A 190 9.63 13.72 -5.64
C PHE A 190 10.52 13.73 -6.90
N ALA A 191 11.69 13.10 -6.86
CA ALA A 191 12.53 12.89 -8.04
C ALA A 191 11.78 12.11 -9.12
N THR A 192 11.05 11.05 -8.73
CA THR A 192 10.19 10.27 -9.65
C THR A 192 9.00 11.09 -10.17
N LEU A 193 8.38 11.90 -9.32
CA LEU A 193 7.30 12.80 -9.73
C LEU A 193 7.79 13.93 -10.64
N GLY A 194 9.06 14.33 -10.53
CA GLY A 194 9.62 15.48 -11.24
C GLY A 194 9.11 16.84 -10.73
N THR A 195 8.47 16.86 -9.55
CA THR A 195 7.82 18.08 -9.01
C THR A 195 8.36 18.43 -7.62
N VAL A 196 8.42 19.73 -7.33
CA VAL A 196 8.81 20.25 -6.02
C VAL A 196 7.57 20.78 -5.29
N PRO A 197 7.17 20.20 -4.15
CA PRO A 197 5.94 20.57 -3.46
C PRO A 197 6.12 21.85 -2.62
N VAL A 198 5.02 22.47 -2.21
CA VAL A 198 4.98 23.32 -1.00
C VAL A 198 4.78 22.39 0.20
N ILE A 199 5.51 22.56 1.30
CA ILE A 199 5.44 21.61 2.43
C ILE A 199 4.67 22.24 3.60
N ARG A 200 3.75 21.47 4.18
CA ARG A 200 2.99 21.78 5.40
C ARG A 200 3.17 20.65 6.42
N SER A 201 3.35 21.00 7.68
CA SER A 201 3.44 20.03 8.77
C SER A 201 2.97 20.65 10.10
N PRO A 202 2.43 19.84 11.03
CA PRO A 202 2.24 20.25 12.42
C PRO A 202 3.59 20.54 13.09
N ARG A 203 3.57 21.25 14.22
CA ARG A 203 4.77 21.63 15.00
C ARG A 203 5.11 20.61 16.09
N GLY A 204 6.38 20.55 16.46
CA GLY A 204 6.87 19.90 17.67
C GLY A 204 6.86 18.37 17.64
N ASN A 205 6.82 17.75 16.47
CA ASN A 205 6.81 16.30 16.31
C ASN A 205 7.68 15.83 15.13
N ALA A 206 7.71 14.52 14.88
CA ALA A 206 8.53 13.93 13.83
C ALA A 206 8.17 14.45 12.42
N ALA A 207 6.91 14.86 12.19
CA ALA A 207 6.51 15.43 10.92
C ALA A 207 7.20 16.78 10.63
N GLU A 208 7.46 17.61 11.65
CA GLU A 208 8.23 18.85 11.47
C GLU A 208 9.68 18.55 11.08
N MET A 209 10.34 17.61 11.77
CA MET A 209 11.72 17.22 11.48
C MET A 209 11.89 16.70 10.04
N VAL A 210 10.96 15.84 9.58
CA VAL A 210 10.93 15.35 8.20
C VAL A 210 10.71 16.51 7.21
N ALA A 211 9.76 17.41 7.50
CA ALA A 211 9.47 18.55 6.63
C ALA A 211 10.66 19.51 6.48
N GLU A 212 11.35 19.85 7.57
CA GLU A 212 12.51 20.74 7.56
C GLU A 212 13.71 20.14 6.83
N LYS A 213 14.02 18.87 7.11
CA LYS A 213 15.11 18.15 6.42
C LYS A 213 14.82 17.98 4.93
N LEU A 214 13.58 17.66 4.56
CA LEU A 214 13.19 17.54 3.15
C LEU A 214 13.23 18.89 2.42
N ASP A 215 12.75 19.97 3.04
CA ASP A 215 12.88 21.33 2.49
C ASP A 215 14.35 21.68 2.22
N LYS A 216 15.24 21.43 3.19
CA LYS A 216 16.68 21.62 3.04
C LYS A 216 17.25 20.81 1.86
N LYS A 217 16.96 19.51 1.81
CA LYS A 217 17.47 18.61 0.75
C LYS A 217 16.98 19.02 -0.64
N LEU A 218 15.71 19.43 -0.77
CA LEU A 218 15.16 19.94 -2.03
C LEU A 218 15.81 21.27 -2.45
N ARG A 219 16.04 22.21 -1.51
CA ARG A 219 16.75 23.47 -1.80
C ARG A 219 18.18 23.23 -2.27
N GLU A 220 18.89 22.31 -1.63
CA GLU A 220 20.27 21.95 -1.99
C GLU A 220 20.32 21.39 -3.42
N ASN A 221 19.42 20.48 -3.78
CA ASN A 221 19.35 19.95 -5.16
C ASN A 221 18.96 21.03 -6.18
N LEU A 222 18.07 21.96 -5.82
CA LEU A 222 17.65 23.06 -6.72
C LEU A 222 18.75 24.10 -6.93
N ARG A 223 19.69 24.25 -5.99
CA ARG A 223 20.85 25.15 -6.15
C ARG A 223 21.87 24.58 -7.13
N ASP A 224 21.96 23.25 -7.26
CA ASP A 224 22.84 22.59 -8.23
C ASP A 224 22.16 22.46 -9.60
N THR A 225 22.17 23.56 -10.38
CA THR A 225 21.54 23.62 -11.69
C THR A 225 22.11 22.62 -12.71
N ARG A 226 23.30 22.04 -12.48
CA ARG A 226 23.90 21.06 -13.39
C ARG A 226 23.35 19.65 -13.18
N ASN A 227 22.88 19.34 -11.97
CA ASN A 227 22.39 18.02 -11.56
C ASN A 227 20.94 18.04 -11.03
N SER A 228 20.20 19.12 -11.28
CA SER A 228 18.85 19.25 -10.73
C SER A 228 17.89 18.27 -11.41
N LEU A 229 17.39 17.32 -10.61
CA LEU A 229 16.47 16.27 -11.05
C LEU A 229 15.07 16.82 -11.39
N PHE A 230 14.81 18.07 -11.02
CA PHE A 230 13.50 18.73 -11.14
C PHE A 230 13.39 19.69 -12.34
N LEU A 231 14.43 19.80 -13.18
CA LEU A 231 14.42 20.67 -14.37
C LEU A 231 13.72 20.03 -15.59
N MET A 232 13.60 18.70 -15.61
CA MET A 232 13.17 17.96 -16.80
C MET A 232 11.71 18.23 -17.18
N ASP A 233 10.85 18.56 -16.22
CA ASP A 233 9.41 18.82 -16.46
C ASP A 233 9.15 20.19 -17.14
N ALA A 234 10.14 21.10 -17.20
CA ALA A 234 10.00 22.33 -17.97
C ALA A 234 10.15 22.09 -19.50
N ALA A 235 10.83 21.01 -19.92
CA ALA A 235 11.13 20.73 -21.31
C ALA A 235 10.27 19.59 -21.92
N SER A 236 9.78 18.64 -21.12
CA SER A 236 8.93 17.53 -21.58
C SER A 236 7.44 17.85 -21.67
N GLN A 237 7.01 19.06 -21.27
CA GLN A 237 5.62 19.53 -21.39
C GLN A 237 5.29 20.11 -22.78
N SER A 238 5.85 19.55 -23.84
CA SER A 238 5.47 19.83 -25.24
C SER A 238 4.07 19.29 -25.63
N GLY A 239 3.16 19.14 -24.67
CA GLY A 239 1.82 18.55 -24.81
C GLY A 239 0.66 19.39 -24.24
N GLY A 240 0.85 20.68 -24.01
CA GLY A 240 -0.26 21.65 -23.91
C GLY A 240 -1.08 21.69 -22.61
N HIS A 241 -0.68 21.03 -21.52
CA HIS A 241 -1.32 21.17 -20.21
C HIS A 241 -0.35 21.76 -19.20
N PHE A 242 -0.24 23.10 -19.18
CA PHE A 242 0.50 23.80 -18.14
C PHE A 242 -0.21 23.61 -16.80
N ASN A 243 0.32 22.75 -15.92
CA ASN A 243 -0.15 22.71 -14.54
C ASN A 243 0.58 23.80 -13.75
N PHE A 244 0.07 25.04 -13.82
CA PHE A 244 0.67 26.22 -13.18
C PHE A 244 0.72 26.16 -11.64
N GLN A 245 0.05 25.18 -11.03
CA GLN A 245 -0.07 25.09 -9.58
C GLN A 245 0.69 23.88 -9.02
N ARG A 246 1.70 24.16 -8.20
CA ARG A 246 2.50 23.13 -7.51
C ARG A 246 1.63 22.34 -6.52
N PRO A 247 1.93 21.05 -6.32
CA PRO A 247 1.26 20.27 -5.29
C PRO A 247 1.68 20.73 -3.89
N VAL A 248 0.83 20.43 -2.91
CA VAL A 248 1.17 20.55 -1.48
C VAL A 248 1.56 19.19 -0.92
N LEU A 249 2.69 19.11 -0.22
CA LEU A 249 3.04 17.98 0.65
C LEU A 249 2.54 18.29 2.06
N ILE A 250 1.69 17.42 2.60
CA ILE A 250 1.21 17.47 3.97
C ILE A 250 1.88 16.32 4.72
N VAL A 251 2.84 16.65 5.58
CA VAL A 251 3.52 15.67 6.45
C VAL A 251 2.78 15.61 7.77
N LEU A 252 2.33 14.43 8.18
CA LEU A 252 1.58 14.19 9.40
C LEU A 252 2.33 13.18 10.28
N ASP A 253 2.09 13.28 11.58
CA ASP A 253 2.54 12.32 12.58
C ASP A 253 1.35 11.44 12.98
N ARG A 254 1.58 10.12 13.14
CA ARG A 254 0.55 9.15 13.55
C ARG A 254 -0.20 9.55 14.82
N ASN A 255 0.40 10.36 15.69
CA ASN A 255 -0.26 10.97 16.84
C ASN A 255 -1.54 11.77 16.52
N VAL A 256 -1.73 12.20 15.27
CA VAL A 256 -2.95 12.88 14.80
C VAL A 256 -4.17 11.95 14.86
N ASP A 257 -3.97 10.64 14.68
CA ASP A 257 -5.04 9.66 14.68
C ASP A 257 -4.59 8.26 15.11
N MET A 258 -4.94 7.90 16.35
CA MET A 258 -4.70 6.59 16.94
C MET A 258 -5.88 5.61 16.81
N ALA A 259 -7.09 6.10 16.54
CA ALA A 259 -8.28 5.24 16.51
C ALA A 259 -8.39 4.50 15.18
N THR A 260 -8.17 5.18 14.06
CA THR A 260 -8.32 4.61 12.71
C THR A 260 -7.45 3.37 12.47
N PRO A 261 -6.16 3.33 12.86
CA PRO A 261 -5.33 2.13 12.68
C PRO A 261 -5.79 0.91 13.50
N LEU A 262 -6.56 1.11 14.58
CA LEU A 262 -7.08 0.05 15.43
C LEU A 262 -8.47 -0.43 15.00
N HIS A 263 -9.18 0.39 14.23
CA HIS A 263 -10.56 0.16 13.81
C HIS A 263 -10.71 -1.14 13.03
N HIS A 264 -11.73 -1.92 13.35
CA HIS A 264 -12.17 -2.98 12.46
C HIS A 264 -12.64 -2.35 11.15
N THR A 265 -12.38 -3.01 10.04
CA THR A 265 -12.66 -2.46 8.72
C THR A 265 -13.71 -3.29 8.01
N TRP A 266 -14.32 -2.70 6.99
CA TRP A 266 -15.44 -3.28 6.27
C TRP A 266 -15.32 -3.15 4.74
N THR A 267 -14.21 -2.62 4.25
CA THR A 267 -13.89 -2.58 2.80
C THR A 267 -12.98 -3.75 2.45
N TYR A 268 -13.08 -4.24 1.21
CA TYR A 268 -12.45 -5.50 0.81
C TYR A 268 -10.91 -5.52 0.99
N GLN A 269 -10.23 -4.46 0.56
CA GLN A 269 -8.78 -4.34 0.68
C GLN A 269 -8.32 -4.22 2.13
N ALA A 270 -8.97 -3.37 2.90
CA ALA A 270 -8.59 -3.18 4.28
C ALA A 270 -8.88 -4.45 5.11
N LEU A 271 -9.97 -5.17 4.83
CA LEU A 271 -10.27 -6.47 5.46
C LEU A 271 -9.20 -7.50 5.11
N ALA A 272 -8.81 -7.63 3.84
CA ALA A 272 -7.74 -8.53 3.43
C ALA A 272 -6.43 -8.22 4.16
N HIS A 273 -6.12 -6.93 4.38
CA HIS A 273 -4.96 -6.50 5.15
C HIS A 273 -5.05 -6.81 6.65
N ASP A 274 -6.22 -6.61 7.26
CA ASP A 274 -6.44 -6.81 8.69
C ASP A 274 -6.48 -8.30 9.08
N VAL A 275 -7.15 -9.15 8.29
CA VAL A 275 -7.41 -10.56 8.67
C VAL A 275 -6.63 -11.60 7.87
N LEU A 276 -6.06 -11.25 6.70
CA LEU A 276 -5.28 -12.16 5.85
C LEU A 276 -3.82 -11.74 5.64
N ASP A 277 -3.37 -10.68 6.32
CA ASP A 277 -2.00 -10.17 6.24
C ASP A 277 -1.55 -9.85 4.80
N LEU A 278 -2.37 -9.09 4.08
CA LEU A 278 -2.05 -8.57 2.74
C LEU A 278 -0.71 -7.84 2.75
N THR A 279 0.30 -8.38 2.07
CA THR A 279 1.64 -7.79 2.01
C THR A 279 2.10 -7.71 0.56
N LEU A 280 2.57 -6.54 0.12
CA LEU A 280 3.02 -6.29 -1.26
C LEU A 280 2.04 -6.80 -2.33
N ASN A 281 0.75 -6.52 -2.15
CA ASN A 281 -0.34 -6.96 -3.04
C ASN A 281 -0.49 -8.49 -3.15
N ARG A 282 -0.11 -9.23 -2.11
CA ARG A 282 -0.23 -10.69 -2.04
C ARG A 282 -0.83 -11.14 -0.72
N VAL A 283 -1.75 -12.11 -0.78
CA VAL A 283 -2.27 -12.83 0.40
C VAL A 283 -1.95 -14.31 0.30
N VAL A 284 -1.78 -14.96 1.44
CA VAL A 284 -1.66 -16.42 1.52
C VAL A 284 -2.87 -16.94 2.28
N VAL A 285 -3.72 -17.68 1.57
CA VAL A 285 -4.95 -18.25 2.13
C VAL A 285 -4.75 -19.73 2.41
N GLU A 286 -5.19 -20.17 3.59
CA GLU A 286 -5.20 -21.59 3.95
C GLU A 286 -6.46 -22.26 3.36
N GLU A 287 -6.25 -23.28 2.52
CA GLU A 287 -7.33 -24.12 2.01
C GLU A 287 -7.44 -25.39 2.87
N ASN A 288 -8.64 -25.60 3.44
CA ASN A 288 -9.02 -26.87 4.05
C ASN A 288 -9.31 -27.90 2.95
N VAL A 289 -8.25 -28.50 2.41
CA VAL A 289 -8.37 -29.70 1.59
C VAL A 289 -8.63 -30.85 2.56
N GLY A 290 -9.74 -31.57 2.38
CA GLY A 290 -10.20 -32.62 3.29
C GLY A 290 -9.16 -33.69 3.64
N ARG A 291 -9.52 -34.60 4.55
CA ARG A 291 -8.61 -35.64 5.07
C ARG A 291 -7.98 -36.44 3.93
N SER A 292 -6.65 -36.57 3.95
CA SER A 292 -5.97 -37.52 3.08
C SER A 292 -6.41 -38.96 3.40
N PRO A 293 -6.37 -39.90 2.44
CA PRO A 293 -6.61 -41.32 2.71
C PRO A 293 -5.64 -41.93 3.75
N ALA A 294 -4.57 -41.21 4.12
CA ALA A 294 -3.59 -41.58 5.13
C ALA A 294 -3.77 -40.88 6.50
N GLY A 295 -4.92 -40.23 6.76
CA GLY A 295 -5.28 -39.75 8.10
C GLY A 295 -4.61 -38.45 8.58
N GLY A 296 -3.77 -37.81 7.76
CA GLY A 296 -3.20 -36.49 8.04
C GLY A 296 -3.99 -35.36 7.35
N ALA A 297 -4.29 -34.28 8.09
CA ALA A 297 -4.74 -33.03 7.50
C ALA A 297 -3.51 -32.34 6.86
N LYS A 298 -3.43 -32.29 5.53
CA LYS A 298 -2.46 -31.45 4.82
C LYS A 298 -3.11 -30.11 4.58
N MET A 299 -2.74 -29.10 5.38
CA MET A 299 -3.14 -27.72 5.14
C MET A 299 -2.42 -27.23 3.88
N LYS A 300 -3.17 -26.96 2.80
CA LYS A 300 -2.60 -26.46 1.55
C LYS A 300 -2.75 -24.95 1.54
N THR A 301 -1.64 -24.22 1.50
CA THR A 301 -1.67 -22.76 1.36
C THR A 301 -1.69 -22.36 -0.11
N ARG A 302 -2.54 -21.40 -0.47
CA ARG A 302 -2.60 -20.81 -1.80
C ARG A 302 -2.20 -19.34 -1.71
N ALA A 303 -1.19 -18.96 -2.49
CA ALA A 303 -0.84 -17.55 -2.69
C ALA A 303 -1.77 -16.95 -3.75
N CYS A 304 -2.30 -15.76 -3.46
CA CYS A 304 -3.13 -14.98 -4.37
C CYS A 304 -2.53 -13.58 -4.54
N ASP A 305 -2.20 -13.23 -5.79
CA ASP A 305 -1.67 -11.92 -6.15
C ASP A 305 -2.83 -11.01 -6.57
N LEU A 306 -2.99 -9.88 -5.89
CA LEU A 306 -4.06 -8.91 -6.05
C LEU A 306 -3.51 -7.65 -6.74
N ASP A 307 -3.24 -7.76 -8.04
CA ASP A 307 -2.54 -6.73 -8.81
C ASP A 307 -3.48 -5.74 -9.53
N SER A 308 -2.91 -4.73 -10.19
CA SER A 308 -3.68 -3.69 -10.91
C SER A 308 -4.26 -4.14 -12.26
N ARG A 309 -3.89 -5.33 -12.75
CA ARG A 309 -4.43 -5.90 -13.99
C ARG A 309 -5.72 -6.67 -13.73
N ASP A 310 -5.92 -7.08 -12.48
CA ASP A 310 -7.16 -7.65 -12.00
C ASP A 310 -8.28 -6.60 -12.00
N ARG A 311 -9.18 -6.72 -12.99
CA ARG A 311 -10.31 -5.81 -13.15
C ARG A 311 -11.30 -5.90 -12.00
N PHE A 312 -11.51 -7.09 -11.43
CA PHE A 312 -12.42 -7.28 -10.33
C PHE A 312 -11.85 -6.60 -9.08
N TRP A 313 -10.58 -6.85 -8.78
CA TRP A 313 -9.89 -6.19 -7.67
C TRP A 313 -9.94 -4.67 -7.81
N MET A 314 -9.56 -4.11 -8.96
CA MET A 314 -9.55 -2.65 -9.16
C MET A 314 -10.93 -2.01 -9.01
N ALA A 315 -12.00 -2.72 -9.40
CA ALA A 315 -13.36 -2.25 -9.25
C ALA A 315 -13.87 -2.32 -7.79
N HIS A 316 -13.50 -3.38 -7.04
CA HIS A 316 -14.14 -3.71 -5.76
C HIS A 316 -13.24 -3.61 -4.52
N LYS A 317 -11.93 -3.36 -4.64
CA LYS A 317 -11.00 -3.28 -3.50
C LYS A 317 -11.42 -2.27 -2.43
N GLY A 318 -11.99 -1.14 -2.84
CA GLY A 318 -12.49 -0.08 -1.96
C GLY A 318 -13.96 -0.25 -1.55
N SER A 319 -14.65 -1.24 -2.09
CA SER A 319 -16.09 -1.42 -1.87
C SER A 319 -16.35 -2.12 -0.54
N PRO A 320 -17.51 -1.84 0.11
CA PRO A 320 -17.95 -2.59 1.28
C PRO A 320 -18.04 -4.09 0.98
N PHE A 321 -17.67 -4.92 1.96
CA PHE A 321 -17.60 -6.37 1.80
C PHE A 321 -18.90 -7.04 1.28
N PRO A 322 -20.12 -6.65 1.75
CA PRO A 322 -21.35 -7.20 1.20
C PRO A 322 -21.50 -6.97 -0.31
N THR A 323 -21.14 -5.77 -0.81
CA THR A 323 -21.15 -5.46 -2.24
C THR A 323 -20.16 -6.31 -3.03
N VAL A 324 -19.02 -6.67 -2.44
CA VAL A 324 -18.05 -7.56 -3.07
C VAL A 324 -18.60 -8.98 -3.19
N ALA A 325 -19.23 -9.51 -2.14
CA ALA A 325 -19.85 -10.83 -2.20
C ALA A 325 -20.94 -10.93 -3.27
N GLU A 326 -21.78 -9.89 -3.39
CA GLU A 326 -22.78 -9.78 -4.47
C GLU A 326 -22.13 -9.75 -5.86
N ALA A 327 -21.08 -8.94 -6.03
CA ALA A 327 -20.38 -8.83 -7.31
C ALA A 327 -19.68 -10.14 -7.74
N ILE A 328 -19.09 -10.89 -6.80
CA ILE A 328 -18.50 -12.21 -7.11
C ILE A 328 -19.59 -13.16 -7.62
N GLN A 329 -20.75 -13.17 -6.97
CA GLN A 329 -21.87 -14.02 -7.36
C GLN A 329 -22.38 -13.66 -8.77
N GLU A 330 -22.51 -12.37 -9.07
CA GLU A 330 -22.91 -11.90 -10.40
C GLU A 330 -21.90 -12.31 -11.48
N GLU A 331 -20.59 -12.12 -11.24
CA GLU A 331 -19.52 -12.52 -12.16
C GLU A 331 -19.50 -14.04 -12.41
N LEU A 332 -19.79 -14.84 -11.37
CA LEU A 332 -19.88 -16.28 -11.44
C LEU A 332 -21.10 -16.75 -12.24
N GLU A 333 -22.25 -16.09 -12.10
CA GLU A 333 -23.44 -16.35 -12.91
C GLU A 333 -23.23 -16.00 -14.39
N GLN A 334 -22.63 -14.84 -14.66
CA GLN A 334 -22.26 -14.43 -16.01
C GLN A 334 -21.27 -15.42 -16.65
N TYR A 335 -20.31 -15.91 -15.87
CA TYR A 335 -19.38 -16.95 -16.30
C TYR A 335 -20.10 -18.27 -16.64
N ARG A 336 -20.99 -18.75 -15.77
CA ARG A 336 -21.76 -19.99 -16.00
C ARG A 336 -22.61 -19.89 -17.27
N SER A 337 -23.30 -18.77 -17.47
CA SER A 337 -24.07 -18.52 -18.69
C SER A 337 -23.20 -18.57 -19.95
N SER A 338 -22.02 -17.94 -19.89
CA SER A 338 -21.05 -17.96 -21.01
C SER A 338 -20.49 -19.38 -21.26
N GLU A 339 -20.20 -20.14 -20.19
CA GLU A 339 -19.72 -21.52 -20.28
C GLU A 339 -20.77 -22.47 -20.89
N GLU A 340 -22.04 -22.31 -20.51
CA GLU A 340 -23.16 -23.05 -21.06
C GLU A 340 -23.39 -22.74 -22.54
N GLU A 341 -23.25 -21.48 -22.94
CA GLU A 341 -23.31 -21.09 -24.35
C GLU A 341 -22.19 -21.77 -25.16
N VAL A 342 -20.95 -21.75 -24.65
CA VAL A 342 -19.82 -22.43 -25.30
C VAL A 342 -20.04 -23.95 -25.36
N LYS A 343 -20.55 -24.57 -24.29
CA LYS A 343 -20.90 -26.00 -24.26
C LYS A 343 -22.02 -26.33 -25.26
N ARG A 344 -23.06 -25.50 -25.35
CA ARG A 344 -24.15 -25.65 -26.32
C ARG A 344 -23.62 -25.53 -27.75
N LEU A 345 -22.75 -24.56 -28.02
CA LEU A 345 -22.11 -24.41 -29.34
C LEU A 345 -21.29 -25.66 -29.69
N LYS A 346 -20.49 -26.19 -28.76
CA LYS A 346 -19.77 -27.47 -28.97
C LYS A 346 -20.71 -28.65 -29.21
N ALA A 347 -21.77 -28.79 -28.43
CA ALA A 347 -22.74 -29.89 -28.55
C ALA A 347 -23.57 -29.82 -29.85
N SER A 348 -23.95 -28.61 -30.30
CA SER A 348 -24.68 -28.39 -31.56
C SER A 348 -23.91 -28.82 -32.82
N MET A 349 -22.61 -29.12 -32.67
CA MET A 349 -21.72 -29.53 -33.75
C MET A 349 -21.44 -31.03 -33.80
N GLY A 350 -21.93 -31.83 -32.86
CA GLY A 350 -21.71 -33.29 -32.88
C GLY A 350 -20.25 -33.74 -32.71
N ILE A 351 -19.37 -32.89 -32.16
CA ILE A 351 -17.94 -33.21 -31.97
C ILE A 351 -17.71 -34.32 -30.92
N ASP A 352 -18.73 -34.69 -30.13
CA ASP A 352 -18.66 -35.81 -29.19
C ASP A 352 -18.89 -37.19 -29.83
N ASN A 353 -19.25 -37.28 -31.12
CA ASN A 353 -19.34 -38.55 -31.85
C ASN A 353 -18.35 -38.58 -33.01
N GLU A 354 -17.50 -39.60 -33.04
CA GLU A 354 -16.63 -40.01 -34.16
C GLU A 354 -17.45 -40.42 -35.42
N SER A 355 -18.28 -39.54 -35.96
CA SER A 355 -18.96 -39.77 -37.24
C SER A 355 -18.57 -38.69 -38.23
N ASP A 356 -17.74 -39.10 -39.18
CA ASP A 356 -17.06 -38.37 -40.24
C ASP A 356 -18.01 -37.82 -41.35
N ALA A 357 -19.22 -37.40 -40.98
CA ALA A 357 -20.28 -37.08 -41.94
C ALA A 357 -21.15 -35.88 -41.52
N ALA A 358 -20.57 -34.68 -41.48
CA ALA A 358 -21.36 -33.43 -41.39
C ALA A 358 -20.66 -32.21 -42.02
N PHE A 359 -20.06 -32.35 -43.21
CA PHE A 359 -19.31 -31.26 -43.87
C PHE A 359 -20.19 -30.31 -44.74
N SER A 360 -21.52 -30.36 -44.68
CA SER A 360 -22.36 -29.67 -45.70
C SER A 360 -23.25 -28.50 -45.23
N MET A 361 -23.15 -28.00 -44.00
CA MET A 361 -23.89 -26.77 -43.60
C MET A 361 -23.12 -25.93 -42.58
N VAL A 362 -21.98 -25.33 -42.97
CA VAL A 362 -21.13 -24.58 -42.03
C VAL A 362 -20.46 -23.37 -42.70
N THR A 363 -21.17 -22.24 -42.76
CA THR A 363 -20.56 -20.92 -43.05
C THR A 363 -20.83 -19.92 -41.92
N ASP A 364 -22.04 -19.87 -41.37
CA ASP A 364 -22.34 -19.05 -40.19
C ASP A 364 -21.81 -19.63 -38.87
N ASN A 365 -21.72 -20.95 -38.76
CA ASN A 365 -21.21 -21.62 -37.57
C ASN A 365 -19.67 -21.51 -37.46
N THR A 366 -18.94 -21.42 -38.57
CA THR A 366 -17.47 -21.33 -38.61
C THR A 366 -16.95 -20.02 -38.02
N ALA A 367 -17.66 -18.91 -38.26
CA ALA A 367 -17.33 -17.61 -37.66
C ALA A 367 -17.62 -17.59 -36.14
N ARG A 368 -18.75 -18.15 -35.71
CA ARG A 368 -19.11 -18.30 -34.28
C ARG A 368 -18.16 -19.24 -33.55
N LEU A 369 -17.71 -20.31 -34.22
CA LEU A 369 -16.68 -21.23 -33.73
C LEU A 369 -15.34 -20.57 -33.55
N THR A 370 -14.87 -19.85 -34.56
CA THR A 370 -13.61 -19.12 -34.50
C THR A 370 -13.65 -18.10 -33.37
N SER A 371 -14.78 -17.41 -33.20
CA SER A 371 -15.02 -16.49 -32.07
C SER A 371 -15.00 -17.19 -30.70
N ALA A 372 -15.70 -18.32 -30.56
CA ALA A 372 -15.75 -19.09 -29.31
C ALA A 372 -14.40 -19.72 -28.94
N VAL A 373 -13.64 -20.21 -29.92
CA VAL A 373 -12.28 -20.73 -29.71
C VAL A 373 -11.33 -19.60 -29.28
N ASN A 374 -11.46 -18.42 -29.89
CA ASN A 374 -10.67 -17.24 -29.51
C ASN A 374 -11.03 -16.67 -28.12
N SER A 375 -12.25 -16.90 -27.62
CA SER A 375 -12.70 -16.42 -26.30
C SER A 375 -12.39 -17.40 -25.15
N LEU A 376 -12.07 -18.67 -25.44
CA LEU A 376 -11.75 -19.67 -24.42
C LEU A 376 -10.61 -19.26 -23.46
N PRO A 377 -9.45 -18.73 -23.93
CA PRO A 377 -8.39 -18.28 -23.02
C PRO A 377 -8.89 -17.18 -22.07
N GLN A 378 -9.67 -16.23 -22.58
CA GLN A 378 -10.24 -15.13 -21.79
C GLN A 378 -11.22 -15.66 -20.74
N LEU A 379 -12.04 -16.67 -21.07
CA LEU A 379 -12.94 -17.33 -20.13
C LEU A 379 -12.19 -18.10 -19.05
N LEU A 380 -11.09 -18.78 -19.39
CA LEU A 380 -10.24 -19.48 -18.41
C LEU A 380 -9.57 -18.50 -17.44
N ASP A 381 -9.04 -17.39 -17.96
CA ASP A 381 -8.47 -16.32 -17.12
C ASP A 381 -9.54 -15.69 -16.23
N LYS A 382 -10.74 -15.43 -16.76
CA LYS A 382 -11.88 -14.92 -15.99
C LYS A 382 -12.26 -15.89 -14.87
N LYS A 383 -12.37 -17.20 -15.16
CA LYS A 383 -12.62 -18.24 -14.15
C LYS A 383 -11.55 -18.21 -13.06
N ARG A 384 -10.26 -18.16 -13.43
CA ARG A 384 -9.14 -18.14 -12.47
C ARG A 384 -9.26 -16.96 -11.50
N LEU A 385 -9.62 -15.78 -11.98
CA LEU A 385 -9.82 -14.58 -11.14
C LEU A 385 -11.05 -14.74 -10.23
N ILE A 386 -12.17 -15.24 -10.76
CA ILE A 386 -13.39 -15.52 -9.96
C ILE A 386 -13.07 -16.52 -8.84
N ASP A 387 -12.38 -17.62 -9.14
CA ASP A 387 -11.99 -18.64 -8.17
C ASP A 387 -11.04 -18.07 -7.10
N MET A 388 -10.11 -17.21 -7.51
CA MET A 388 -9.21 -16.51 -6.59
C MET A 388 -9.98 -15.61 -5.62
N HIS A 389 -10.83 -14.70 -6.12
CA HIS A 389 -11.62 -13.82 -5.27
C HIS A 389 -12.63 -14.56 -4.42
N THR A 390 -13.21 -15.65 -4.93
CA THR A 390 -14.07 -16.54 -4.14
C THR A 390 -13.32 -17.11 -2.94
N THR A 391 -12.09 -17.57 -3.15
CA THR A 391 -11.21 -18.10 -2.09
C THR A 391 -10.90 -17.02 -1.04
N VAL A 392 -10.43 -15.85 -1.48
CA VAL A 392 -10.06 -14.73 -0.60
C VAL A 392 -11.28 -14.23 0.20
N ALA A 393 -12.41 -13.97 -0.46
CA ALA A 393 -13.61 -13.49 0.21
C ALA A 393 -14.22 -14.55 1.16
N SER A 394 -14.12 -15.84 0.83
CA SER A 394 -14.56 -16.91 1.74
C SER A 394 -13.70 -16.96 3.01
N ALA A 395 -12.38 -16.78 2.87
CA ALA A 395 -11.48 -16.71 4.02
C ALA A 395 -11.79 -15.50 4.91
N ILE A 396 -12.02 -14.32 4.32
CA ILE A 396 -12.45 -13.13 5.06
C ILE A 396 -13.78 -13.38 5.79
N LEU A 397 -14.77 -13.97 5.10
CA LEU A 397 -16.07 -14.27 5.69
C LEU A 397 -15.94 -15.22 6.90
N ASN A 398 -15.05 -16.21 6.84
CA ASN A 398 -14.77 -17.11 7.96
C ASN A 398 -14.22 -16.36 9.17
N TYR A 399 -13.31 -15.39 8.98
CA TYR A 399 -12.82 -14.54 10.06
C TYR A 399 -13.92 -13.63 10.62
N ILE A 400 -14.75 -13.02 9.76
CA ILE A 400 -15.88 -12.19 10.19
C ILE A 400 -16.84 -12.99 11.08
N LYS A 401 -17.20 -14.20 10.67
CA LYS A 401 -18.11 -15.08 11.42
C LYS A 401 -17.52 -15.59 12.72
N SER A 402 -16.30 -16.14 12.67
CA SER A 402 -15.66 -16.77 13.83
C SER A 402 -15.36 -15.77 14.95
N ARG A 403 -15.07 -14.52 14.61
CA ARG A 403 -14.75 -13.45 15.58
C ARG A 403 -15.90 -12.47 15.79
N ARG A 404 -17.05 -12.65 15.11
CA ARG A 404 -18.19 -11.71 15.08
C ARG A 404 -17.77 -10.25 14.82
N LEU A 405 -16.89 -10.05 13.83
CA LEU A 405 -16.31 -8.74 13.53
C LEU A 405 -17.35 -7.70 13.12
N ASP A 406 -18.48 -8.15 12.57
CA ASP A 406 -19.63 -7.29 12.24
C ASP A 406 -20.21 -6.59 13.47
N THR A 407 -20.26 -7.27 14.61
CA THR A 407 -20.75 -6.72 15.87
C THR A 407 -19.76 -5.72 16.46
N LEU A 408 -18.46 -6.02 16.40
CA LEU A 408 -17.41 -5.13 16.90
C LEU A 408 -17.33 -3.85 16.06
N PHE A 409 -17.29 -4.00 14.73
CA PHE A 409 -17.29 -2.88 13.78
C PHE A 409 -18.50 -1.96 13.97
N GLU A 410 -19.70 -2.50 14.12
CA GLU A 410 -20.90 -1.68 14.33
C GLU A 410 -20.81 -0.85 15.62
N PHE A 411 -20.29 -1.44 16.69
CA PHE A 411 -20.11 -0.75 17.97
C PHE A 411 -19.05 0.36 17.85
N GLU A 412 -17.91 0.06 17.23
CA GLU A 412 -16.83 1.03 17.01
C GLU A 412 -17.30 2.23 16.19
N GLU A 413 -18.04 2.02 15.10
CA GLU A 413 -18.60 3.10 14.29
C GLU A 413 -19.55 4.00 15.11
N LYS A 414 -20.36 3.43 16.00
CA LYS A 414 -21.23 4.21 16.89
C LYS A 414 -20.41 5.05 17.90
N VAL A 415 -19.34 4.48 18.43
CA VAL A 415 -18.41 5.17 19.34
C VAL A 415 -17.69 6.31 18.61
N MET A 416 -17.10 6.03 17.45
CA MET A 416 -16.34 7.01 16.66
C MET A 416 -17.24 8.14 16.16
N SER A 417 -18.50 7.84 15.79
CA SER A 417 -19.50 8.84 15.38
C SER A 417 -20.12 9.62 16.54
N LYS A 418 -19.73 9.33 17.79
CA LYS A 418 -20.30 9.92 19.00
C LYS A 418 -21.84 9.79 19.05
N ALA A 419 -22.34 8.63 18.65
CA ALA A 419 -23.76 8.33 18.72
C ALA A 419 -24.27 8.49 20.16
N ALA A 420 -25.41 9.17 20.34
CA ALA A 420 -25.95 9.48 21.66
C ALA A 420 -26.36 8.23 22.46
N ASN A 421 -26.72 7.15 21.78
CA ASN A 421 -27.15 5.89 22.38
C ASN A 421 -26.31 4.73 21.81
N LEU A 422 -25.70 3.96 22.71
CA LEU A 422 -25.07 2.68 22.39
C LEU A 422 -26.05 1.56 22.79
N ASP A 423 -26.39 0.69 21.85
CA ASP A 423 -27.38 -0.39 22.08
C ASP A 423 -26.86 -1.50 23.01
N ARG A 424 -25.54 -1.59 23.20
CA ARG A 424 -24.86 -2.55 24.08
C ARG A 424 -23.87 -1.81 24.97
N SER A 425 -23.62 -2.35 26.15
CA SER A 425 -22.52 -1.86 26.98
C SER A 425 -21.20 -2.39 26.45
N ILE A 426 -20.14 -1.60 26.51
CA ILE A 426 -18.78 -2.09 26.21
C ILE A 426 -18.43 -3.29 27.11
N MET A 427 -18.94 -3.30 28.35
CA MET A 427 -18.65 -4.36 29.30
C MET A 427 -19.17 -5.73 28.84
N GLU A 428 -20.32 -5.73 28.15
CA GLU A 428 -20.91 -6.95 27.59
C GLU A 428 -20.01 -7.51 26.49
N LEU A 429 -19.50 -6.65 25.60
CA LEU A 429 -18.63 -7.08 24.49
C LEU A 429 -17.26 -7.57 24.97
N LEU A 430 -16.70 -6.97 26.02
CA LEU A 430 -15.41 -7.42 26.58
C LEU A 430 -15.52 -8.79 27.27
N THR A 431 -16.67 -9.10 27.86
CA THR A 431 -16.88 -10.36 28.60
C THR A 431 -17.46 -11.49 27.76
N ASP A 432 -18.03 -11.18 26.59
CA ASP A 432 -18.55 -12.18 25.65
C ASP A 432 -17.41 -13.07 25.11
N SER A 433 -17.46 -14.37 25.42
CA SER A 433 -16.43 -15.35 25.00
C SER A 433 -16.41 -15.61 23.50
N ASP A 434 -17.51 -15.29 22.83
CA ASP A 434 -17.72 -15.64 21.43
C ASP A 434 -17.54 -14.43 20.50
N ALA A 435 -17.31 -13.23 21.05
CA ALA A 435 -17.09 -12.00 20.30
C ALA A 435 -15.62 -11.56 20.40
N GLY A 436 -14.91 -11.66 19.28
CA GLY A 436 -13.52 -11.27 19.15
C GLY A 436 -12.53 -12.16 19.90
N ASN A 437 -11.27 -12.09 19.49
CA ASN A 437 -10.14 -12.61 20.26
C ASN A 437 -9.63 -11.53 21.25
N PRO A 438 -8.58 -11.81 22.06
CA PRO A 438 -8.04 -10.80 22.98
C PRO A 438 -7.55 -9.52 22.29
N GLU A 439 -7.02 -9.63 21.07
CA GLU A 439 -6.57 -8.49 20.27
C GLU A 439 -7.76 -7.59 19.88
N ASP A 440 -8.86 -8.19 19.41
CA ASP A 440 -10.09 -7.49 19.03
C ASP A 440 -10.69 -6.73 20.20
N LYS A 441 -10.71 -7.36 21.39
CA LYS A 441 -11.23 -6.75 22.62
C LYS A 441 -10.36 -5.58 23.07
N MET A 442 -9.04 -5.71 22.95
CA MET A 442 -8.14 -4.61 23.23
C MET A 442 -8.33 -3.45 22.24
N ARG A 443 -8.39 -3.74 20.93
CA ARG A 443 -8.66 -2.74 19.87
C ARG A 443 -9.95 -1.97 20.14
N LEU A 444 -11.05 -2.70 20.36
CA LEU A 444 -12.37 -2.15 20.70
C LEU A 444 -12.27 -1.21 21.91
N PHE A 445 -11.61 -1.64 22.97
CA PHE A 445 -11.47 -0.85 24.18
C PHE A 445 -10.62 0.40 23.98
N LEU A 446 -9.51 0.29 23.24
CA LEU A 446 -8.66 1.44 22.94
C LEU A 446 -9.42 2.49 22.14
N ILE A 447 -10.22 2.09 21.13
CA ILE A 447 -11.07 3.01 20.35
C ILE A 447 -12.09 3.69 21.27
N PHE A 448 -12.80 2.92 22.09
CA PHE A 448 -13.71 3.45 23.09
C PHE A 448 -13.03 4.45 24.02
N TYR A 449 -11.86 4.09 24.55
CA TYR A 449 -11.11 4.95 25.43
C TYR A 449 -10.67 6.22 24.71
N ILE A 450 -10.13 6.16 23.49
CA ILE A 450 -9.67 7.33 22.72
C ILE A 450 -10.84 8.30 22.46
N CYS A 451 -11.99 7.79 22.01
CA CYS A 451 -13.14 8.62 21.62
C CYS A 451 -13.98 9.13 22.81
N SER A 452 -13.89 8.50 23.98
CA SER A 452 -14.65 8.91 25.18
C SER A 452 -14.08 10.18 25.82
N HIS A 453 -14.93 11.12 26.26
CA HIS A 453 -14.48 12.37 26.87
C HIS A 453 -13.82 12.17 28.25
N SER A 454 -14.40 11.29 29.08
CA SER A 454 -13.90 10.93 30.40
C SER A 454 -14.36 9.52 30.78
N VAL A 455 -13.43 8.72 31.30
CA VAL A 455 -13.71 7.43 31.94
C VAL A 455 -13.18 7.55 33.37
N SER A 456 -14.01 7.25 34.37
CA SER A 456 -13.58 7.33 35.77
C SER A 456 -12.52 6.28 36.07
N LYS A 457 -11.73 6.50 37.13
CA LYS A 457 -10.70 5.54 37.54
C LYS A 457 -11.30 4.17 37.90
N ASP A 458 -12.42 4.18 38.63
CA ASP A 458 -13.11 2.94 39.03
C ASP A 458 -13.66 2.16 37.84
N GLU A 459 -14.23 2.84 36.83
CA GLU A 459 -14.66 2.17 35.60
C GLU A 459 -13.48 1.60 34.81
N LEU A 460 -12.39 2.36 34.72
CA LEU A 460 -11.18 1.95 34.02
C LEU A 460 -10.55 0.71 34.66
N ASP A 461 -10.54 0.60 35.98
CA ASP A 461 -10.04 -0.57 36.71
C ASP A 461 -10.94 -1.80 36.49
N ARG A 462 -12.27 -1.60 36.40
CA ARG A 462 -13.22 -2.67 36.02
C ARG A 462 -12.97 -3.17 34.60
N TYR A 463 -12.82 -2.26 33.64
CA TYR A 463 -12.51 -2.64 32.25
C TYR A 463 -11.16 -3.34 32.14
N ALA A 464 -10.13 -2.86 32.84
CA ALA A 464 -8.82 -3.50 32.88
C ALA A 464 -8.89 -4.94 33.41
N THR A 465 -9.65 -5.16 34.49
CA THR A 465 -9.88 -6.50 35.06
C THR A 465 -10.54 -7.44 34.05
N ALA A 466 -11.56 -6.95 33.33
CA ALA A 466 -12.25 -7.75 32.33
C ALA A 466 -11.38 -8.07 31.11
N LEU A 467 -10.57 -7.11 30.66
CA LEU A 467 -9.59 -7.32 29.59
C LEU A 467 -8.55 -8.38 29.97
N GLN A 468 -8.02 -8.32 31.20
CA GLN A 468 -7.12 -9.35 31.72
C GLN A 468 -7.79 -10.73 31.79
N ASN A 469 -9.02 -10.80 32.27
CA ASN A 469 -9.80 -12.05 32.30
C ASN A 469 -10.06 -12.60 30.89
N ALA A 470 -10.16 -11.73 29.89
CA ALA A 470 -10.25 -12.09 28.49
C ALA A 470 -8.88 -12.42 27.83
N GLY A 471 -7.79 -12.42 28.60
CA GLY A 471 -6.44 -12.74 28.12
C GLY A 471 -5.72 -11.61 27.40
N CYS A 472 -6.16 -10.36 27.56
CA CYS A 472 -5.56 -9.20 26.87
C CYS A 472 -4.30 -8.71 27.59
N ASP A 473 -3.31 -8.29 26.81
CA ASP A 473 -2.17 -7.51 27.28
C ASP A 473 -2.59 -6.05 27.53
N LEU A 474 -2.38 -5.52 28.74
CA LEU A 474 -2.73 -4.14 29.10
C LEU A 474 -1.68 -3.09 28.73
N GLN A 475 -0.50 -3.49 28.23
CA GLN A 475 0.56 -2.53 27.89
C GLN A 475 0.15 -1.48 26.84
N PRO A 476 -0.57 -1.84 25.75
CA PRO A 476 -1.11 -0.84 24.82
C PRO A 476 -1.97 0.23 25.51
N LEU A 477 -2.78 -0.18 26.49
CA LEU A 477 -3.61 0.74 27.26
C LEU A 477 -2.78 1.69 28.13
N SER A 478 -1.69 1.20 28.74
CA SER A 478 -0.77 2.05 29.51
C SER A 478 -0.21 3.19 28.65
N TYR A 479 0.22 2.88 27.43
CA TYR A 479 0.72 3.89 26.50
C TYR A 479 -0.38 4.86 26.03
N ILE A 480 -1.54 4.34 25.63
CA ILE A 480 -2.66 5.18 25.15
C ILE A 480 -3.18 6.13 26.25
N LYS A 481 -3.13 5.75 27.53
CA LYS A 481 -3.43 6.66 28.65
C LYS A 481 -2.48 7.87 28.66
N ARG A 482 -1.17 7.63 28.51
CA ARG A 482 -0.14 8.67 28.45
C ARG A 482 -0.33 9.57 27.23
N TRP A 483 -0.50 8.98 26.04
CA TRP A 483 -0.78 9.72 24.82
C TRP A 483 -2.01 10.63 24.96
N LYS A 484 -3.13 10.08 25.45
CA LYS A 484 -4.38 10.84 25.60
C LYS A 484 -4.26 11.99 26.60
N ALA A 485 -3.46 11.82 27.66
CA ALA A 485 -3.16 12.90 28.60
C ALA A 485 -2.43 14.07 27.91
N TYR A 486 -1.43 13.78 27.08
CA TYR A 486 -0.73 14.81 26.30
C TYR A 486 -1.63 15.46 25.24
N ALA A 487 -2.43 14.66 24.51
CA ALA A 487 -3.35 15.17 23.49
C ALA A 487 -4.36 16.16 24.10
N LYS A 488 -4.87 15.91 25.31
CA LYS A 488 -5.74 16.85 26.03
C LYS A 488 -5.05 18.16 26.43
N MET A 489 -3.75 18.13 26.70
CA MET A 489 -2.96 19.32 27.06
C MET A 489 -2.61 20.18 25.84
N ALA A 490 -2.46 19.58 24.67
CA ALA A 490 -2.04 20.25 23.43
C ALA A 490 -3.14 21.07 22.72
N ALA A 491 -4.25 21.40 23.39
CA ALA A 491 -5.40 22.17 22.90
C ALA A 491 -6.12 21.66 21.62
N SER A 492 -5.63 20.59 20.99
CA SER A 492 -6.27 19.90 19.87
C SER A 492 -7.30 18.89 20.40
N SER A 493 -8.56 19.32 20.49
CA SER A 493 -9.64 18.34 20.65
C SER A 493 -9.67 17.46 19.40
N ASN A 494 -9.14 16.23 19.46
CA ASN A 494 -9.30 15.24 18.40
C ASN A 494 -10.79 15.02 18.14
N GLN A 495 -11.33 15.69 17.13
CA GLN A 495 -12.73 15.56 16.76
C GLN A 495 -12.91 14.28 15.96
N TYR A 496 -12.96 13.12 16.61
CA TYR A 496 -13.41 11.91 15.93
C TYR A 496 -14.88 12.07 15.54
N VAL A 497 -15.18 11.92 14.26
CA VAL A 497 -16.54 11.91 13.71
C VAL A 497 -16.62 10.70 12.78
N GLY A 498 -16.94 9.54 13.33
CA GLY A 498 -17.26 8.33 12.57
C GLY A 498 -18.49 8.53 11.70
N GLY A 499 -18.63 7.70 10.67
CA GLY A 499 -19.72 7.81 9.69
C GLY A 499 -21.03 7.36 10.27
N GLY A 500 -20.97 6.33 11.13
CA GLY A 500 -22.13 5.62 11.61
C GLY A 500 -22.63 4.64 10.55
N THR A 501 -23.31 3.60 11.01
CA THR A 501 -23.80 2.51 10.17
C THR A 501 -25.32 2.53 10.08
N LYS A 502 -25.87 1.97 9.00
CA LYS A 502 -27.28 1.57 8.91
C LYS A 502 -27.36 0.10 8.55
N THR A 503 -28.17 -0.67 9.27
CA THR A 503 -28.50 -2.06 8.91
C THR A 503 -29.55 -2.06 7.80
N VAL A 504 -29.32 -2.78 6.70
CA VAL A 504 -30.28 -2.89 5.60
C VAL A 504 -30.63 -4.35 5.34
N GLY A 505 -31.92 -4.66 5.15
CA GLY A 505 -32.38 -6.01 4.78
C GLY A 505 -32.14 -6.31 3.30
N MET A 506 -30.91 -6.65 2.92
CA MET A 506 -30.53 -6.90 1.51
C MET A 506 -29.85 -8.26 1.31
N PHE A 507 -30.28 -9.32 2.00
CA PHE A 507 -29.71 -10.68 1.83
C PHE A 507 -30.66 -11.72 1.24
N SER A 508 -31.89 -11.34 0.87
CA SER A 508 -32.87 -12.31 0.33
C SER A 508 -32.45 -12.93 -1.02
N LYS A 509 -31.63 -12.23 -1.82
CA LYS A 509 -31.12 -12.76 -3.11
C LYS A 509 -30.00 -13.79 -2.93
N LEU A 510 -29.05 -13.55 -2.01
CA LEU A 510 -27.92 -14.45 -1.80
C LEU A 510 -28.32 -15.77 -1.13
N VAL A 511 -29.36 -15.75 -0.27
CA VAL A 511 -29.88 -16.95 0.42
C VAL A 511 -30.80 -17.79 -0.46
N SER A 512 -31.52 -17.18 -1.42
CA SER A 512 -32.54 -17.90 -2.22
C SER A 512 -32.00 -18.70 -3.41
N GLN A 513 -30.74 -18.51 -3.81
CA GLN A 513 -30.18 -19.11 -5.04
C GLN A 513 -29.08 -20.16 -4.83
N GLY A 514 -28.87 -20.67 -3.61
CA GLY A 514 -27.85 -21.72 -3.38
C GLY A 514 -26.41 -21.25 -3.66
N SER A 515 -26.12 -19.99 -3.33
CA SER A 515 -24.79 -19.37 -3.51
C SER A 515 -23.72 -20.03 -2.63
N SER A 516 -22.46 -20.01 -3.07
CA SER A 516 -21.31 -20.46 -2.25
C SER A 516 -21.02 -19.52 -1.07
N PHE A 517 -21.56 -18.29 -1.11
CA PHE A 517 -21.47 -17.28 -0.04
C PHE A 517 -22.73 -17.28 0.83
N VAL A 518 -22.81 -18.23 1.77
CA VAL A 518 -23.85 -18.19 2.80
C VAL A 518 -23.47 -17.09 3.81
N MET A 519 -24.01 -15.88 3.66
CA MET A 519 -23.79 -14.76 4.60
C MET A 519 -24.73 -14.78 5.82
N GLU A 520 -25.45 -15.89 6.02
CA GLU A 520 -26.31 -16.11 7.18
C GLU A 520 -25.52 -15.92 8.49
N GLY A 521 -26.07 -15.10 9.39
CA GLY A 521 -25.46 -14.74 10.67
C GLY A 521 -24.56 -13.49 10.66
N VAL A 522 -24.30 -12.86 9.51
CA VAL A 522 -23.50 -11.62 9.41
C VAL A 522 -24.41 -10.41 9.13
N LYS A 523 -24.23 -9.32 9.87
CA LYS A 523 -25.00 -8.09 9.65
C LYS A 523 -24.64 -7.41 8.32
N ASN A 524 -25.66 -6.98 7.56
CA ASN A 524 -25.44 -6.12 6.40
C ASN A 524 -25.31 -4.65 6.83
N LEU A 525 -24.07 -4.19 6.95
CA LEU A 525 -23.78 -2.84 7.42
C LEU A 525 -23.46 -1.93 6.23
N VAL A 526 -24.28 -0.89 6.07
CA VAL A 526 -24.01 0.21 5.14
C VAL A 526 -23.28 1.31 5.90
N ILE A 527 -22.04 1.56 5.50
CA ILE A 527 -21.17 2.59 6.07
C ILE A 527 -21.60 3.94 5.51
N LYS A 528 -21.89 4.91 6.37
CA LYS A 528 -22.05 6.29 5.91
C LYS A 528 -20.68 6.90 5.63
N ARG A 529 -20.59 7.64 4.52
CA ARG A 529 -19.38 8.38 4.18
C ARG A 529 -19.15 9.50 5.18
N HIS A 530 -17.93 9.61 5.66
CA HIS A 530 -17.44 10.70 6.49
C HIS A 530 -15.96 10.93 6.22
N ASN A 531 -15.44 12.10 6.57
CA ASN A 531 -14.02 12.39 6.45
C ASN A 531 -13.33 12.05 7.77
N LEU A 532 -12.35 11.14 7.71
CA LEU A 532 -11.44 10.84 8.81
C LEU A 532 -10.54 12.05 9.14
N PRO A 533 -9.87 12.08 10.31
CA PRO A 533 -8.99 13.19 10.70
C PRO A 533 -8.00 13.61 9.60
N VAL A 534 -7.29 12.65 9.01
CA VAL A 534 -6.34 12.90 7.90
C VAL A 534 -7.05 13.57 6.72
N THR A 535 -8.19 13.05 6.28
CA THR A 535 -8.96 13.59 5.15
C THR A 535 -9.49 15.00 5.41
N ARG A 536 -9.85 15.32 6.66
CA ARG A 536 -10.29 16.68 7.03
C ARG A 536 -9.14 17.67 6.95
N ILE A 537 -7.97 17.33 7.49
CA ILE A 537 -6.76 18.15 7.38
C ILE A 537 -6.42 18.40 5.91
N VAL A 538 -6.54 17.38 5.06
CA VAL A 538 -6.33 17.49 3.62
C VAL A 538 -7.35 18.43 2.97
N ASP A 539 -8.64 18.29 3.24
CA ASP A 539 -9.69 19.18 2.73
C ASP A 539 -9.48 20.62 3.20
N GLU A 540 -9.11 20.84 4.46
CA GLU A 540 -8.81 22.17 5.00
C GLU A 540 -7.62 22.83 4.31
N ILE A 541 -6.51 22.12 4.16
CA ILE A 541 -5.29 22.65 3.53
C ILE A 541 -5.49 22.85 2.03
N MET A 542 -6.11 21.88 1.34
CA MET A 542 -6.31 21.97 -0.12
C MET A 542 -7.30 23.08 -0.48
N GLU A 543 -8.38 23.23 0.27
CA GLU A 543 -9.39 24.28 0.03
C GLU A 543 -9.06 25.61 0.72
N MET A 544 -7.96 25.68 1.46
CA MET A 544 -7.53 26.86 2.23
C MET A 544 -8.58 27.36 3.22
N LYS A 545 -9.26 26.43 3.90
CA LYS A 545 -10.24 26.76 4.94
C LYS A 545 -9.52 27.26 6.19
N THR A 546 -10.09 28.27 6.84
CA THR A 546 -9.61 28.72 8.15
C THR A 546 -10.04 27.71 9.21
N SER A 547 -9.08 27.03 9.83
CA SER A 547 -9.29 26.09 10.93
C SER A 547 -8.20 26.31 11.98
N GLN A 548 -8.58 26.30 13.25
CA GLN A 548 -7.63 26.44 14.36
C GLN A 548 -6.58 25.33 14.36
N GLU A 549 -6.91 24.15 13.82
CA GLU A 549 -6.01 23.00 13.77
C GLU A 549 -4.90 23.15 12.72
N THR A 550 -5.18 23.79 11.57
CA THR A 550 -4.24 23.83 10.43
C THR A 550 -3.61 25.21 10.19
N GLU A 551 -3.99 26.22 10.98
CA GLU A 551 -3.47 27.58 10.89
C GLU A 551 -2.02 27.69 11.41
N ASP A 552 -1.67 26.93 12.44
CA ASP A 552 -0.35 26.92 13.07
C ASP A 552 0.68 26.03 12.35
N TYR A 553 0.22 25.19 11.41
CA TYR A 553 1.06 24.31 10.60
C TYR A 553 2.15 25.12 9.89
N ARG A 554 3.38 24.61 9.97
CA ARG A 554 4.57 25.17 9.33
C ARG A 554 4.35 25.23 7.81
N TYR A 555 5.03 26.19 7.19
CA TYR A 555 4.96 26.43 5.75
C TYR A 555 6.38 26.53 5.22
N PHE A 556 6.75 25.62 4.31
CA PHE A 556 8.03 25.66 3.63
C PHE A 556 7.81 25.72 2.11
N ASP A 557 8.62 26.53 1.44
CA ASP A 557 8.66 26.60 -0.02
C ASP A 557 10.10 26.38 -0.52
N PRO A 558 10.47 25.15 -0.92
CA PRO A 558 11.82 24.83 -1.40
C PRO A 558 12.27 25.62 -2.64
N LYS A 559 11.34 26.18 -3.43
CA LYS A 559 11.70 27.02 -4.60
C LYS A 559 12.10 28.45 -4.20
N GLN A 560 11.79 28.89 -2.97
CA GLN A 560 12.14 30.22 -2.46
C GLN A 560 13.56 30.25 -1.88
N LEU A 561 14.57 30.05 -2.74
CA LEU A 561 15.97 29.80 -2.34
C LEU A 561 16.63 30.88 -1.45
N ARG A 562 16.09 32.10 -1.44
CA ARG A 562 16.64 33.28 -0.76
C ARG A 562 15.99 33.58 0.60
N VAL A 563 14.89 32.92 0.94
CA VAL A 563 14.16 33.17 2.19
C VAL A 563 14.61 32.14 3.22
N THR A 564 15.22 32.61 4.31
CA THR A 564 15.65 31.78 5.44
C THR A 564 14.62 31.71 6.56
N ASP A 565 13.69 32.67 6.63
CA ASP A 565 12.63 32.69 7.63
C ASP A 565 11.26 32.34 7.00
N SER A 566 10.66 31.26 7.52
CA SER A 566 9.31 30.80 7.18
C SER A 566 8.22 31.89 7.25
N SER A 567 8.38 32.90 8.11
CA SER A 567 7.42 34.00 8.27
C SER A 567 7.36 34.94 7.07
N GLN A 568 8.43 34.98 6.26
CA GLN A 568 8.58 35.88 5.11
C GLN A 568 8.19 35.22 3.78
N ILE A 569 7.84 33.93 3.79
CA ILE A 569 7.47 33.20 2.58
C ILE A 569 6.06 33.60 2.14
N PRO A 570 5.86 34.13 0.91
CA PRO A 570 4.53 34.43 0.40
C PRO A 570 3.67 33.17 0.34
N ARG A 571 2.58 33.14 1.10
CA ARG A 571 1.63 32.01 1.09
C ARG A 571 0.85 31.98 -0.22
N ASN A 572 0.66 30.77 -0.76
CA ASN A 572 -0.20 30.54 -1.91
C ASN A 572 -1.63 31.03 -1.59
N ARG A 573 -2.28 31.69 -2.54
CA ARG A 573 -3.63 32.27 -2.39
C ARG A 573 -4.73 31.49 -3.11
N THR A 574 -4.37 30.41 -3.81
CA THR A 574 -5.31 29.59 -4.59
C THR A 574 -5.40 28.15 -4.07
N PRO A 575 -6.60 27.56 -3.98
CA PRO A 575 -6.79 26.18 -3.52
C PRO A 575 -5.97 25.16 -4.31
N PHE A 576 -5.27 24.26 -3.62
CA PHE A 576 -4.43 23.24 -4.25
C PHE A 576 -5.26 22.21 -5.02
N GLN A 577 -4.78 21.79 -6.19
CA GLN A 577 -5.41 20.73 -6.99
C GLN A 577 -4.85 19.34 -6.69
N GLU A 578 -3.60 19.28 -6.26
CA GLU A 578 -2.90 18.04 -5.95
C GLU A 578 -2.27 18.14 -4.56
N ALA A 579 -2.47 17.09 -3.76
CA ALA A 579 -1.81 16.93 -2.47
C ALA A 579 -1.07 15.59 -2.41
N ILE A 580 0.12 15.61 -1.82
CA ILE A 580 0.82 14.43 -1.35
C ILE A 580 0.66 14.43 0.17
N VAL A 581 0.14 13.36 0.75
CA VAL A 581 -0.07 13.21 2.19
C VAL A 581 0.88 12.14 2.68
N PHE A 582 1.80 12.48 3.58
CA PHE A 582 2.77 11.53 4.10
C PHE A 582 2.62 11.32 5.61
N MET A 583 2.40 10.09 6.03
CA MET A 583 2.29 9.73 7.45
C MET A 583 3.59 9.14 8.02
N VAL A 584 4.15 9.86 8.99
CA VAL A 584 5.26 9.40 9.83
C VAL A 584 4.70 8.53 10.97
N GLY A 585 5.23 7.32 11.15
CA GLY A 585 4.73 6.36 12.14
C GLY A 585 3.68 5.36 11.60
N GLY A 586 3.62 5.18 10.28
CA GLY A 586 2.80 4.13 9.66
C GLY A 586 1.43 4.59 9.17
N GLY A 587 1.02 4.06 8.02
CA GLY A 587 -0.26 4.30 7.37
C GLY A 587 -1.18 3.08 7.40
N ASN A 588 -2.38 3.22 6.85
CA ASN A 588 -3.33 2.12 6.70
C ASN A 588 -4.25 2.31 5.47
N TYR A 589 -4.85 1.22 5.01
CA TYR A 589 -5.77 1.25 3.85
C TYR A 589 -7.09 1.98 4.12
N ILE A 590 -7.51 2.14 5.38
CA ILE A 590 -8.74 2.85 5.73
C ILE A 590 -8.59 4.34 5.41
N GLU A 591 -7.46 4.94 5.79
CA GLU A 591 -7.09 6.32 5.45
C GLU A 591 -6.96 6.52 3.94
N TYR A 592 -6.25 5.61 3.27
CA TYR A 592 -6.11 5.66 1.82
C TYR A 592 -7.48 5.63 1.13
N GLN A 593 -8.34 4.68 1.47
CA GLN A 593 -9.67 4.57 0.87
C GLN A 593 -10.53 5.80 1.16
N ASN A 594 -10.40 6.40 2.35
CA ASN A 594 -11.13 7.61 2.69
C ASN A 594 -10.69 8.82 1.86
N LEU A 595 -9.39 8.96 1.57
CA LEU A 595 -8.85 9.96 0.65
C LEU A 595 -9.29 9.72 -0.81
N VAL A 596 -9.36 8.46 -1.24
CA VAL A 596 -9.91 8.07 -2.55
C VAL A 596 -11.39 8.46 -2.66
N ASP A 597 -12.19 8.20 -1.62
CA ASP A 597 -13.60 8.56 -1.62
C ASP A 597 -13.82 10.09 -1.58
N TYR A 598 -12.96 10.81 -0.85
CA TYR A 598 -12.93 12.27 -0.84
C TYR A 598 -12.68 12.85 -2.24
N THR A 599 -11.63 12.38 -2.93
CA THR A 599 -11.30 12.85 -4.29
C THR A 599 -12.41 12.52 -5.29
N LYS A 600 -12.99 11.31 -5.23
CA LYS A 600 -14.18 10.94 -6.03
C LYS A 600 -15.37 11.86 -5.77
N GLY A 601 -15.61 12.23 -4.51
CA GLY A 601 -16.67 13.17 -4.12
C GLY A 601 -16.49 14.58 -4.68
N LYS A 602 -15.24 14.99 -4.93
CA LYS A 602 -14.88 16.30 -5.50
C LYS A 602 -14.77 16.30 -7.03
N ALA A 603 -14.79 15.12 -7.67
CA ALA A 603 -14.64 14.98 -9.12
C ALA A 603 -15.75 15.66 -9.96
N GLY A 604 -16.91 15.96 -9.35
CA GLY A 604 -18.00 16.71 -9.98
C GLY A 604 -17.85 18.24 -9.94
N GLY A 605 -16.79 18.76 -9.30
CA GLY A 605 -16.50 20.19 -9.25
C GLY A 605 -15.77 20.73 -10.50
N PRO A 606 -15.60 22.06 -10.62
CA PRO A 606 -14.93 22.69 -11.76
C PRO A 606 -13.43 22.32 -11.88
N THR A 607 -12.82 21.76 -10.83
CA THR A 607 -11.43 21.32 -10.81
C THR A 607 -11.30 19.95 -10.13
N SER A 608 -10.77 18.96 -10.85
CA SER A 608 -10.54 17.61 -10.32
C SER A 608 -9.39 17.64 -9.30
N LYS A 609 -9.63 17.14 -8.09
CA LYS A 609 -8.62 17.02 -7.03
C LYS A 609 -7.92 15.66 -7.13
N ARG A 610 -6.61 15.64 -6.91
CA ARG A 610 -5.80 14.42 -6.81
C ARG A 610 -5.09 14.36 -5.46
N VAL A 611 -5.07 13.18 -4.85
CA VAL A 611 -4.35 12.95 -3.60
C VAL A 611 -3.47 11.70 -3.74
N ILE A 612 -2.18 11.85 -3.46
CA ILE A 612 -1.23 10.74 -3.33
C ILE A 612 -1.00 10.50 -1.83
N TYR A 613 -1.25 9.28 -1.37
CA TYR A 613 -1.03 8.91 0.03
C TYR A 613 0.26 8.12 0.19
N GLY A 614 1.06 8.49 1.19
CA GLY A 614 2.32 7.87 1.50
C GLY A 614 2.44 7.59 2.99
N ALA A 615 3.18 6.56 3.35
CA ALA A 615 3.51 6.31 4.74
C ALA A 615 4.91 5.71 4.90
N SER A 616 5.52 5.94 6.06
CA SER A 616 6.78 5.29 6.48
C SER A 616 6.68 3.77 6.37
N THR A 617 5.66 3.20 6.99
CA THR A 617 5.31 1.78 6.95
C THR A 617 3.81 1.62 6.68
N LEU A 618 3.35 0.40 6.38
CA LEU A 618 1.92 0.08 6.28
C LEU A 618 1.62 -1.01 7.30
N ASN A 619 0.94 -0.62 8.38
CA ASN A 619 0.71 -1.50 9.52
C ASN A 619 -0.74 -1.92 9.55
N ASN A 620 -1.01 -3.22 9.75
CA ASN A 620 -2.33 -3.67 10.16
C ASN A 620 -2.56 -3.40 11.66
N ALA A 621 -3.79 -3.57 12.12
CA ALA A 621 -4.15 -3.23 13.50
C ALA A 621 -3.36 -4.06 14.53
N LYS A 622 -3.07 -5.33 14.21
CA LYS A 622 -2.24 -6.21 15.02
C LYS A 622 -0.82 -5.67 15.19
N GLN A 623 -0.16 -5.32 14.09
CA GLN A 623 1.19 -4.76 14.09
C GLN A 623 1.25 -3.43 14.84
N PHE A 624 0.25 -2.57 14.65
CA PHE A 624 0.18 -1.31 15.38
C PHE A 624 -0.05 -1.51 16.88
N LEU A 625 -0.94 -2.43 17.26
CA LEU A 625 -1.16 -2.79 18.66
C LEU A 625 0.10 -3.35 19.33
N GLN A 626 0.89 -4.14 18.60
CA GLN A 626 2.19 -4.63 19.08
C GLN A 626 3.17 -3.48 19.34
N GLN A 627 3.24 -2.48 18.46
CA GLN A 627 4.05 -1.27 18.68
C GLN A 627 3.60 -0.51 19.95
N LEU A 628 2.29 -0.39 20.17
CA LEU A 628 1.75 0.23 21.40
C LEU A 628 2.07 -0.60 22.66
N SER A 629 2.05 -1.93 22.57
CA SER A 629 2.46 -2.82 23.67
C SER A 629 3.91 -2.59 24.05
N LEU A 630 4.82 -2.58 23.08
CA LEU A 630 6.25 -2.33 23.32
C LEU A 630 6.48 -0.96 23.99
N LEU A 631 5.84 0.10 23.50
CA LEU A 631 5.93 1.42 24.13
C LEU A 631 5.34 1.44 25.54
N GLY A 632 4.28 0.65 25.79
CA GLY A 632 3.67 0.52 27.11
C GLY A 632 4.58 -0.16 28.12
N GLN A 633 5.34 -1.17 27.69
CA GLN A 633 6.33 -1.88 28.51
C GLN A 633 7.45 -0.94 28.98
N GLU A 634 7.89 -0.02 28.13
CA GLU A 634 8.93 0.98 28.49
C GLU A 634 8.45 2.05 29.48
N LEU A 635 7.14 2.16 29.75
CA LEU A 635 6.61 3.09 30.75
C LEU A 635 6.69 2.53 32.19
N GLN A 636 7.01 1.25 32.34
CA GLN A 636 7.11 0.54 33.61
C GLN A 636 8.55 0.54 34.10
#